data_AF-A0A934MB21-F1
#
_entry.id   AF-A0A934MB21-F1
#
_cell.length_a   1.000
_cell.length_b   1.000
_cell.length_c   1.000
_cell.angle_alpha   90.00
_cell.angle_beta   90.00
_cell.angle_gamma   90.00
#
_symmetry.space_group_name_H-M   'P 1'
#
loop_
_entity.id
_entity.type
_entity.pdbx_description
1 polymer ?
#
loop_
_entity_poly.entity_id
_entity_poly.type
_entity_poly.pdbx_seq_one_letter_code
_entity_poly.pdbx_strand_id
1 'polypeptide(L)'
;MTAQAATVDCQADRSGDGLVLYLYYPTSSDSDFPSPMFGEVTSPLAPFDANDLDPGLGSTAQYRNAITQRVRTDYCEFDVRVVQTTSANGTTNPVPTDDSYFVVGIGSDSGGGFFGVCCNSSMARVFAGTFADGAVVGGNFDGLLTPGDGTIDRWANAIAGTTSHEPGHSSTLGNPGHSSANPRTGEDALENHIMDTPPAADRIEDRHFSDTSYEALAGALGLYEQTLSNWDFINPNSSTADGLRITVFIDQAADTPEVGSVYDGGLSPWGDAEIAAAGTGNFQGNTYDRYNITFTDPQGWNNGDAGEIPAGEAFHVGVGLTENYIVNDVTLLSGGTPMQLHPRVVGYTPDSSFNPETGDYHLTLSVPDPENGPLVISDVRIRHLPRTLAINEMTSTGAMIGVDGRALVPWADRQGANVEVQGAAELPVANLAEPRALDEFRQADPECGSLPDVPPIPDHAFLDLPYCDEGPVLGLFPSARVYVEATVTDPEAQYFDKATGTMVTGPVSNRIFIQFTGKVPDLNGNGVDDAIDIDTGVCSDDNGNGICDDAEPTRYRYAAKFICGTQPEAPSDGRLVKGHYATTINVLNVSDDPARIKKFLSLSYPPREQRQGEVKPIATDVLQPGHALKTDCEDVARRLYPNGFPTPYIEGYIALETATRLNVTGVYTSRDVIAAPPCGDAGHHGCKQGCDRPVGGCRGAPALSTTLEVVPIKEFVIERKEPPETTCPDLTVTDIGRPRVSCPQGGGSCVTRVDYTLRNIGDAASGAFQSRATLDPRQSVVVERSVPGLLAGATRTIQVVTPRGGNCFDPDCTVTVEADVSDRVMECREDNNTAAATTPG
;
A
#
# COMPACT_ATOMS: atom_id res chain seq x y z
N MET A 1 20.60 30.42 -7.27
CA MET A 1 19.62 30.34 -6.18
C MET A 1 19.90 29.02 -5.51
N THR A 2 20.43 29.04 -4.30
CA THR A 2 20.51 27.82 -3.48
C THR A 2 19.08 27.46 -3.11
N ALA A 3 18.59 26.31 -3.56
CA ALA A 3 17.34 25.76 -3.09
C ALA A 3 17.43 25.69 -1.55
N GLN A 4 16.50 26.32 -0.85
CA GLN A 4 16.29 26.02 0.56
C GLN A 4 15.66 24.63 0.55
N ALA A 5 16.45 23.60 0.85
CA ALA A 5 15.90 22.32 1.25
C ALA A 5 14.92 22.61 2.40
N ALA A 6 13.70 22.11 2.29
CA ALA A 6 12.71 22.23 3.35
C ALA A 6 13.35 21.74 4.65
N THR A 7 13.12 22.48 5.74
CA THR A 7 13.54 22.02 7.07
C THR A 7 12.63 20.85 7.41
N VAL A 8 13.00 19.63 7.04
CA VAL A 8 12.24 18.44 7.44
C VAL A 8 12.51 18.25 8.92
N ASP A 9 11.50 18.55 9.73
CA ASP A 9 11.52 18.28 11.17
C ASP A 9 11.58 16.76 11.34
N CYS A 10 12.80 16.25 11.57
CA CYS A 10 13.09 14.83 11.41
C CYS A 10 12.38 14.00 12.49
N GLN A 11 11.46 13.18 12.01
CA GLN A 11 10.48 12.36 12.72
C GLN A 11 11.03 11.38 13.75
N ALA A 12 12.31 11.05 13.67
CA ALA A 12 12.93 10.05 14.52
C ALA A 12 13.09 10.44 16.01
N ASP A 13 12.42 11.53 16.44
CA ASP A 13 12.23 11.98 17.83
C ASP A 13 10.78 11.88 18.36
N ARG A 14 9.78 11.59 17.51
CA ARG A 14 8.34 11.64 17.87
C ARG A 14 7.79 10.24 18.28
N SER A 15 6.65 10.21 18.97
CA SER A 15 6.05 8.98 19.52
C SER A 15 5.17 8.25 18.48
N GLY A 16 5.30 6.92 18.35
CA GLY A 16 4.49 6.09 17.44
C GLY A 16 4.78 4.59 17.61
N ASP A 17 4.02 3.74 16.91
CA ASP A 17 4.01 2.26 17.01
C ASP A 17 4.95 1.53 16.02
N GLY A 18 5.87 2.26 15.37
CA GLY A 18 6.85 1.73 14.40
C GLY A 18 8.11 1.08 15.00
N LEU A 19 9.00 0.60 14.12
CA LEU A 19 10.28 -0.02 14.51
C LEU A 19 11.14 0.96 15.33
N VAL A 20 11.71 0.49 16.44
CA VAL A 20 12.63 1.31 17.24
C VAL A 20 14.09 0.93 16.99
N LEU A 21 14.85 1.86 16.42
CA LEU A 21 16.29 1.74 16.23
C LEU A 21 17.03 2.31 17.44
N TYR A 22 17.53 1.43 18.30
CA TYR A 22 18.29 1.77 19.48
C TYR A 22 19.77 1.97 19.15
N LEU A 23 20.27 3.18 19.39
CA LEU A 23 21.70 3.51 19.34
C LEU A 23 22.30 3.35 20.73
N TYR A 24 22.92 2.20 20.97
CA TYR A 24 23.45 1.82 22.28
C TYR A 24 24.89 2.29 22.48
N TYR A 25 25.09 3.10 23.52
CA TYR A 25 26.39 3.54 23.98
C TYR A 25 26.65 3.08 25.42
N PRO A 26 27.40 1.99 25.66
CA PRO A 26 27.64 1.49 27.01
C PRO A 26 28.37 2.50 27.90
N THR A 27 28.09 2.45 29.21
CA THR A 27 28.79 3.26 30.23
C THR A 27 30.04 2.57 30.78
N SER A 28 30.17 1.26 30.59
CA SER A 28 31.34 0.42 30.93
C SER A 28 31.47 -0.69 29.90
N SER A 29 32.65 -1.29 29.75
CA SER A 29 32.84 -2.42 28.83
C SER A 29 31.80 -3.50 29.07
N ASP A 30 31.00 -3.79 28.05
CA ASP A 30 29.87 -4.69 28.11
C ASP A 30 30.26 -6.04 27.49
N SER A 31 30.59 -7.00 28.34
CA SER A 31 30.91 -8.37 27.92
C SER A 31 29.69 -9.18 27.48
N ASP A 32 28.49 -8.69 27.77
CA ASP A 32 27.23 -9.38 27.52
C ASP A 32 26.60 -8.91 26.19
N PHE A 33 27.21 -7.94 25.51
CA PHE A 33 26.85 -7.57 24.14
C PHE A 33 27.11 -8.76 23.20
N PRO A 34 26.12 -9.22 22.40
CA PRO A 34 26.23 -10.48 21.68
C PRO A 34 27.33 -10.51 20.61
N SER A 35 27.93 -11.69 20.41
CA SER A 35 28.82 -11.98 19.29
C SER A 35 28.07 -12.49 18.04
N PRO A 36 28.38 -11.99 16.83
CA PRO A 36 27.63 -12.27 15.60
C PRO A 36 27.77 -13.73 15.14
N MET A 37 26.96 -14.04 14.13
CA MET A 37 26.78 -15.38 13.55
C MET A 37 28.05 -15.95 12.89
N PHE A 38 29.05 -15.12 12.58
CA PHE A 38 30.25 -15.50 11.80
C PHE A 38 31.53 -15.71 12.63
N GLY A 39 31.43 -15.83 13.97
CA GLY A 39 32.59 -16.15 14.82
C GLY A 39 33.51 -14.97 15.14
N GLU A 40 33.14 -13.74 14.75
CA GLU A 40 33.85 -12.52 15.15
C GLU A 40 33.70 -12.25 16.64
N VAL A 41 34.79 -11.75 17.24
CA VAL A 41 34.79 -11.35 18.65
C VAL A 41 34.27 -9.91 18.74
N THR A 42 32.94 -9.76 18.85
CA THR A 42 32.31 -8.44 19.05
C THR A 42 32.01 -8.13 20.52
N SER A 43 32.57 -8.92 21.43
CA SER A 43 32.47 -8.70 22.87
C SER A 43 33.87 -8.68 23.49
N PRO A 44 34.16 -7.77 24.44
CA PRO A 44 33.24 -6.79 25.01
C PRO A 44 33.01 -5.56 24.11
N LEU A 45 31.82 -4.95 24.22
CA LEU A 45 31.53 -3.61 23.68
C LEU A 45 32.14 -2.52 24.56
N ALA A 46 33.13 -1.78 24.05
CA ALA A 46 33.77 -0.72 24.83
C ALA A 46 32.87 0.52 24.93
N PRO A 47 32.97 1.31 26.02
CA PRO A 47 32.34 2.62 26.09
C PRO A 47 32.78 3.51 24.94
N PHE A 48 31.85 4.30 24.42
CA PHE A 48 32.17 5.35 23.46
C PHE A 48 32.72 6.57 24.20
N ASP A 49 33.96 6.97 23.89
CA ASP A 49 34.66 8.16 24.38
C ASP A 49 35.23 8.96 23.20
N ALA A 50 34.90 10.24 23.12
CA ALA A 50 35.39 11.12 22.05
C ALA A 50 36.91 11.36 22.14
N ASN A 51 37.52 11.19 23.32
CA ASN A 51 38.97 11.30 23.48
C ASN A 51 39.73 10.16 22.80
N ASP A 52 39.08 9.03 22.56
CA ASP A 52 39.67 7.92 21.82
C ASP A 52 39.63 8.14 20.30
N LEU A 53 38.87 9.15 19.83
CA LEU A 53 38.74 9.51 18.42
C LEU A 53 39.56 10.76 18.07
N ASP A 54 39.19 11.94 18.58
CA ASP A 54 39.86 13.22 18.33
C ASP A 54 39.91 14.06 19.63
N PRO A 55 41.00 13.93 20.41
CA PRO A 55 41.17 14.66 21.66
C PRO A 55 41.08 16.18 21.47
N GLY A 56 40.01 16.77 22.00
CA GLY A 56 39.84 18.22 22.09
C GLY A 56 38.93 18.86 21.02
N LEU A 57 38.39 18.07 20.08
CA LEU A 57 37.43 18.56 19.08
C LEU A 57 36.01 18.72 19.64
N GLY A 58 35.61 17.84 20.57
CA GLY A 58 34.29 17.87 21.20
C GLY A 58 34.19 16.93 22.39
N SER A 59 33.09 17.04 23.15
CA SER A 59 32.76 16.11 24.23
C SER A 59 32.10 14.84 23.68
N THR A 60 32.18 13.75 24.44
CA THR A 60 31.48 12.49 24.14
C THR A 60 29.99 12.69 23.86
N ALA A 61 29.32 13.56 24.61
CA ALA A 61 27.90 13.87 24.39
C ALA A 61 27.65 14.58 23.05
N GLN A 62 28.54 15.49 22.63
CA GLN A 62 28.40 16.17 21.34
C GLN A 62 28.55 15.21 20.16
N TYR A 63 29.50 14.27 20.24
CA TYR A 63 29.66 13.24 19.22
C TYR A 63 28.44 12.32 19.14
N ARG A 64 28.00 11.77 20.29
CA ARG A 64 26.83 10.89 20.32
C ARG A 64 25.59 11.58 19.75
N ASN A 65 25.34 12.82 20.14
CA ASN A 65 24.23 13.61 19.60
C ASN A 65 24.36 13.85 18.10
N ALA A 66 25.56 14.18 17.59
CA ALA A 66 25.76 14.40 16.16
C ALA A 66 25.56 13.12 15.36
N ILE A 67 26.07 11.98 15.85
CA ILE A 67 25.84 10.66 15.24
C ILE A 67 24.34 10.34 15.24
N THR A 68 23.66 10.49 16.38
CA THR A 68 22.23 10.21 16.49
C THR A 68 21.41 11.09 15.56
N GLN A 69 21.68 12.39 15.51
CA GLN A 69 20.98 13.30 14.59
C GLN A 69 21.20 12.91 13.12
N ARG A 70 22.38 12.42 12.77
CA ARG A 70 22.64 11.95 11.42
C ARG A 70 21.84 10.69 11.06
N VAL A 71 21.82 9.68 11.95
CA VAL A 71 20.99 8.48 11.75
C VAL A 71 19.51 8.85 11.65
N ARG A 72 19.05 9.85 12.42
CA ARG A 72 17.68 10.38 12.32
C ARG A 72 17.37 10.98 10.97
N THR A 73 18.32 11.72 10.38
CA THR A 73 18.17 12.23 9.02
C THR A 73 18.11 11.09 7.99
N ASP A 74 18.97 10.08 8.12
CA ASP A 74 19.00 8.95 7.18
C ASP A 74 17.65 8.20 7.16
N TYR A 75 17.01 8.01 8.33
CA TYR A 75 15.73 7.31 8.47
C TYR A 75 14.49 8.23 8.51
N CYS A 76 14.66 9.53 8.23
CA CYS A 76 13.64 10.54 8.49
C CYS A 76 12.28 10.30 7.80
N GLU A 77 12.29 9.64 6.64
CA GLU A 77 11.09 9.44 5.83
C GLU A 77 10.37 8.11 6.14
N PHE A 78 10.98 7.22 6.92
CA PHE A 78 10.45 5.91 7.28
C PHE A 78 9.76 5.94 8.64
N ASP A 79 8.89 4.97 8.90
CA ASP A 79 8.27 4.79 10.22
C ASP A 79 9.24 4.10 11.21
N VAL A 80 10.34 4.82 11.50
CA VAL A 80 11.41 4.37 12.40
C VAL A 80 11.69 5.42 13.46
N ARG A 81 11.65 4.99 14.72
CA ARG A 81 12.02 5.83 15.87
C ARG A 81 13.45 5.56 16.28
N VAL A 82 14.32 6.58 16.22
CA VAL A 82 15.75 6.43 16.57
C VAL A 82 16.01 6.92 17.99
N VAL A 83 16.39 5.99 18.87
CA VAL A 83 16.54 6.23 20.30
C VAL A 83 17.98 6.02 20.73
N GLN A 84 18.63 7.09 21.24
CA GLN A 84 19.90 6.95 21.93
C GLN A 84 19.71 6.34 23.32
N THR A 85 20.45 5.27 23.64
CA THR A 85 20.35 4.58 24.93
C THR A 85 21.74 4.22 25.50
N THR A 86 21.80 4.01 26.81
CA THR A 86 22.96 3.44 27.50
C THR A 86 22.67 2.08 28.13
N SER A 87 21.57 1.42 27.73
CA SER A 87 21.18 0.07 28.15
C SER A 87 20.89 -0.76 26.89
N ALA A 88 21.70 -1.77 26.59
CA ALA A 88 21.54 -2.56 25.36
C ALA A 88 20.61 -3.76 25.48
N ASN A 89 20.52 -4.39 26.65
CA ASN A 89 20.25 -5.82 26.60
C ASN A 89 19.60 -6.39 27.86
N GLY A 90 18.58 -5.74 28.42
CA GLY A 90 17.90 -6.28 29.61
C GLY A 90 18.80 -6.51 30.84
N THR A 91 20.05 -6.04 30.82
CA THR A 91 21.00 -6.09 31.93
C THR A 91 20.95 -4.81 32.77
N THR A 92 20.25 -3.77 32.31
CA THR A 92 19.65 -2.77 33.20
C THR A 92 18.18 -2.52 32.83
N ASN A 93 17.35 -2.67 33.86
CA ASN A 93 15.95 -2.31 33.90
C ASN A 93 15.73 -0.84 33.44
N PRO A 94 14.90 -0.56 32.41
CA PRO A 94 14.09 -1.49 31.61
C PRO A 94 14.75 -1.95 30.29
N VAL A 95 14.35 -3.16 29.86
CA VAL A 95 14.47 -3.70 28.48
C VAL A 95 13.75 -2.76 27.51
N PRO A 96 14.14 -2.64 26.22
CA PRO A 96 13.24 -2.12 25.21
C PRO A 96 11.86 -2.79 25.33
N THR A 97 10.84 -2.02 25.64
CA THR A 97 9.48 -2.53 25.83
C THR A 97 8.67 -2.54 24.55
N ASP A 98 9.28 -2.10 23.44
CA ASP A 98 8.62 -1.96 22.15
C ASP A 98 8.57 -3.32 21.45
N ASP A 99 7.46 -3.58 20.77
CA ASP A 99 7.16 -4.88 20.16
C ASP A 99 8.08 -5.18 18.94
N SER A 100 8.63 -4.14 18.30
CA SER A 100 9.60 -4.26 17.21
C SER A 100 10.81 -3.33 17.43
N TYR A 101 12.02 -3.88 17.43
CA TYR A 101 13.24 -3.11 17.67
C TYR A 101 14.48 -3.68 16.96
N PHE A 102 15.48 -2.81 16.77
CA PHE A 102 16.82 -3.17 16.35
C PHE A 102 17.86 -2.40 17.17
N VAL A 103 18.95 -3.04 17.60
CA VAL A 103 19.97 -2.40 18.46
C VAL A 103 21.32 -2.31 17.77
N VAL A 104 21.86 -1.10 17.62
CA VAL A 104 23.24 -0.89 17.15
C VAL A 104 24.13 -0.49 18.31
N GLY A 105 25.08 -1.34 18.68
CA GLY A 105 26.10 -1.07 19.69
C GLY A 105 27.26 -0.26 19.11
N ILE A 106 27.54 0.91 19.68
CA ILE A 106 28.56 1.85 19.17
C ILE A 106 29.62 2.07 20.26
N GLY A 107 30.87 1.70 19.98
CA GLY A 107 31.99 1.75 20.93
C GLY A 107 33.27 2.29 20.33
N SER A 108 34.17 2.85 21.17
CA SER A 108 35.47 3.39 20.75
C SER A 108 36.55 2.31 20.49
N ASP A 109 36.18 1.03 20.56
CA ASP A 109 37.11 -0.05 20.25
C ASP A 109 37.30 -0.23 18.73
N SER A 110 38.35 -0.98 18.39
CA SER A 110 38.77 -1.22 17.01
C SER A 110 38.44 -2.65 16.61
N GLY A 111 37.83 -2.80 15.43
CA GLY A 111 37.36 -4.08 14.89
C GLY A 111 38.43 -4.85 14.13
N GLY A 112 39.72 -4.52 14.24
CA GLY A 112 40.76 -5.22 13.46
C GLY A 112 40.65 -5.01 11.93
N GLY A 113 40.03 -3.92 11.50
CA GLY A 113 39.82 -3.56 10.09
C GLY A 113 38.35 -3.44 9.66
N PHE A 114 37.40 -3.82 10.52
CA PHE A 114 35.96 -3.64 10.30
C PHE A 114 35.45 -2.31 10.85
N PHE A 115 34.54 -1.67 10.13
CA PHE A 115 33.82 -0.48 10.61
C PHE A 115 32.54 -0.85 11.36
N GLY A 116 31.84 -1.87 10.90
CA GLY A 116 30.67 -2.42 11.55
C GLY A 116 30.50 -3.90 11.21
N VAL A 117 29.56 -4.54 11.88
CA VAL A 117 29.13 -5.90 11.62
C VAL A 117 27.70 -6.09 12.12
N CYS A 118 26.82 -6.57 11.26
CA CYS A 118 25.50 -7.03 11.67
C CYS A 118 25.61 -8.30 12.54
N CYS A 119 24.94 -8.30 13.70
CA CYS A 119 24.94 -9.41 14.64
C CYS A 119 23.51 -9.94 14.84
N ASN A 120 23.18 -11.06 14.20
CA ASN A 120 21.84 -11.68 14.19
C ASN A 120 20.72 -10.75 13.66
N SER A 121 19.46 -11.19 13.70
CA SER A 121 18.33 -10.46 13.11
C SER A 121 17.96 -9.15 13.82
N SER A 122 18.44 -8.89 15.04
CA SER A 122 17.95 -7.74 15.84
C SER A 122 19.05 -6.81 16.33
N MET A 123 20.31 -7.07 15.98
CA MET A 123 21.43 -6.31 16.51
C MET A 123 22.54 -6.08 15.47
N ALA A 124 23.31 -5.02 15.68
CA ALA A 124 24.55 -4.76 14.96
C ALA A 124 25.59 -4.09 15.88
N ARG A 125 26.84 -4.06 15.43
CA ARG A 125 27.92 -3.34 16.10
C ARG A 125 28.65 -2.39 15.15
N VAL A 126 29.03 -1.22 15.67
CA VAL A 126 29.91 -0.25 15.00
C VAL A 126 31.14 0.02 15.86
N PHE A 127 32.31 -0.11 15.23
CA PHE A 127 33.64 0.06 15.82
C PHE A 127 34.17 1.47 15.53
N ALA A 128 33.79 2.46 16.34
CA ALA A 128 34.16 3.84 16.11
C ALA A 128 35.69 4.07 16.16
N GLY A 129 36.41 3.27 16.95
CA GLY A 129 37.88 3.34 17.04
C GLY A 129 38.59 3.02 15.72
N THR A 130 38.00 2.14 14.89
CA THR A 130 38.58 1.79 13.58
C THR A 130 38.73 3.01 12.67
N PHE A 131 37.83 3.99 12.76
CA PHE A 131 37.91 5.23 11.97
C PHE A 131 39.12 6.09 12.38
N ALA A 132 39.52 6.07 13.66
CA ALA A 132 40.67 6.82 14.18
C ALA A 132 42.02 6.14 13.93
N ASP A 133 42.04 4.80 13.89
CA ASP A 133 43.26 4.02 13.67
C ASP A 133 43.86 4.21 12.26
N GLY A 134 43.11 4.81 11.32
CA GLY A 134 43.55 5.08 9.94
C GLY A 134 43.88 3.82 9.11
N ALA A 135 43.77 2.64 9.73
CA ALA A 135 43.99 1.33 9.12
C ALA A 135 42.75 0.91 8.34
N VAL A 136 42.44 1.65 7.28
CA VAL A 136 41.29 1.40 6.42
C VAL A 136 41.70 0.56 5.22
N VAL A 137 40.82 -0.33 4.77
CA VAL A 137 40.88 -0.84 3.40
C VAL A 137 39.95 0.01 2.52
N GLY A 138 40.52 0.58 1.45
CA GLY A 138 39.89 1.62 0.61
C GLY A 138 40.66 2.95 0.57
N GLY A 139 41.70 3.10 1.40
CA GLY A 139 42.57 4.28 1.45
C GLY A 139 42.64 4.86 2.86
N ASN A 140 43.77 5.47 3.24
CA ASN A 140 43.92 6.12 4.53
C ASN A 140 42.99 7.34 4.62
N PHE A 141 42.41 7.63 5.80
CA PHE A 141 41.75 8.91 6.09
C PHE A 141 42.75 10.08 6.17
N ASP A 142 43.86 10.05 5.41
CA ASP A 142 45.01 10.96 5.46
C ASP A 142 44.55 12.43 5.47
N GLY A 143 44.46 13.04 6.67
CA GLY A 143 44.02 14.43 6.86
C GLY A 143 42.50 14.67 6.87
N LEU A 144 41.66 13.63 6.80
CA LEU A 144 40.19 13.73 6.74
C LEU A 144 39.53 13.45 8.10
N LEU A 145 40.01 12.41 8.81
CA LEU A 145 39.62 12.04 10.19
C LEU A 145 40.87 11.84 11.07
N THR A 146 41.85 12.72 10.94
CA THR A 146 43.02 12.74 11.82
C THR A 146 42.78 13.69 13.00
N PRO A 147 43.28 13.36 14.21
CA PRO A 147 43.19 14.25 15.36
C PRO A 147 43.66 15.67 15.05
N GLY A 148 42.76 16.65 15.17
CA GLY A 148 43.01 18.06 14.90
C GLY A 148 42.64 18.57 13.48
N ASP A 149 42.36 17.67 12.53
CA ASP A 149 41.88 18.03 11.18
C ASP A 149 40.41 17.62 10.94
N GLY A 150 39.88 16.73 11.79
CA GLY A 150 38.48 16.31 11.76
C GLY A 150 37.51 17.43 12.16
N THR A 151 36.23 17.24 11.81
CA THR A 151 35.12 18.03 12.37
C THR A 151 34.11 17.07 12.99
N ILE A 152 33.31 17.54 13.96
CA ILE A 152 32.25 16.72 14.56
C ILE A 152 31.34 16.14 13.46
N ASP A 153 31.02 16.93 12.44
CA ASP A 153 30.17 16.50 11.33
C ASP A 153 30.80 15.38 10.49
N ARG A 154 32.09 15.48 10.16
CA ARG A 154 32.80 14.41 9.42
C ARG A 154 32.87 13.10 10.21
N TRP A 155 33.15 13.20 11.51
CA TRP A 155 33.14 12.04 12.40
C TRP A 155 31.74 11.43 12.53
N ALA A 156 30.72 12.29 12.66
CA ALA A 156 29.34 11.88 12.74
C ALA A 156 28.90 11.19 11.44
N ASN A 157 29.15 11.76 10.26
CA ASN A 157 28.82 11.17 8.97
C ASN A 157 29.43 9.77 8.80
N ALA A 158 30.72 9.61 9.14
CA ALA A 158 31.41 8.33 8.99
C ALA A 158 30.83 7.24 9.91
N ILE A 159 30.62 7.55 11.19
CA ILE A 159 30.11 6.59 12.17
C ILE A 159 28.61 6.35 11.95
N ALA A 160 27.82 7.39 11.72
CA ALA A 160 26.38 7.29 11.51
C ALA A 160 26.05 6.59 10.20
N GLY A 161 26.78 6.86 9.12
CA GLY A 161 26.59 6.17 7.86
C GLY A 161 26.78 4.65 7.98
N THR A 162 27.76 4.19 8.76
CA THR A 162 27.89 2.77 9.09
C THR A 162 26.79 2.30 10.04
N THR A 163 26.43 3.11 11.03
CA THR A 163 25.30 2.83 11.95
C THR A 163 23.97 2.62 11.23
N SER A 164 23.70 3.36 10.16
CA SER A 164 22.51 3.21 9.31
C SER A 164 22.65 2.07 8.28
N HIS A 165 23.88 1.70 7.94
CA HIS A 165 24.15 0.60 7.01
C HIS A 165 23.91 -0.78 7.63
N GLU A 166 24.45 -1.03 8.84
CA GLU A 166 24.42 -2.37 9.43
C GLU A 166 23.02 -2.98 9.63
N PRO A 167 22.00 -2.20 10.04
CA PRO A 167 20.62 -2.69 10.10
C PRO A 167 20.09 -3.19 8.75
N GLY A 168 20.60 -2.65 7.63
CA GLY A 168 20.22 -3.05 6.28
C GLY A 168 20.66 -4.46 5.86
N HIS A 169 21.39 -5.18 6.72
CA HIS A 169 21.69 -6.62 6.57
C HIS A 169 20.70 -7.52 7.29
N SER A 170 19.77 -6.94 8.06
CA SER A 170 18.80 -7.71 8.83
C SER A 170 17.49 -7.89 8.08
N SER A 171 16.91 -9.09 8.21
CA SER A 171 15.53 -9.36 7.80
C SER A 171 14.50 -8.49 8.54
N THR A 172 14.79 -8.02 9.76
CA THR A 172 13.93 -7.09 10.51
C THR A 172 13.77 -5.74 9.82
N LEU A 173 14.74 -5.31 9.00
CA LEU A 173 14.62 -4.10 8.17
C LEU A 173 14.39 -4.42 6.69
N GLY A 174 14.00 -5.66 6.35
CA GLY A 174 13.76 -6.08 4.97
C GLY A 174 15.02 -6.32 4.13
N ASN A 175 16.20 -6.35 4.77
CA ASN A 175 17.49 -6.69 4.17
C ASN A 175 17.72 -6.09 2.76
N PRO A 176 17.73 -4.75 2.61
CA PRO A 176 17.98 -4.11 1.33
C PRO A 176 19.28 -4.59 0.68
N GLY A 177 20.29 -5.04 1.45
CA GLY A 177 21.54 -5.60 0.93
C GLY A 177 22.39 -4.60 0.13
N HIS A 178 23.64 -4.98 -0.18
CA HIS A 178 24.56 -4.11 -0.94
C HIS A 178 24.17 -3.97 -2.41
N SER A 179 23.55 -5.00 -3.01
CA SER A 179 23.13 -4.97 -4.42
C SER A 179 22.12 -3.85 -4.72
N SER A 180 21.33 -3.44 -3.72
CA SER A 180 20.40 -2.31 -3.83
C SER A 180 21.09 -0.96 -3.83
N ALA A 181 22.38 -0.85 -3.49
CA ALA A 181 23.09 0.41 -3.55
C ALA A 181 23.37 0.87 -5.00
N ASN A 182 23.21 0.01 -6.00
CA ASN A 182 23.51 0.37 -7.39
C ASN A 182 22.68 1.58 -7.87
N PRO A 183 23.33 2.67 -8.32
CA PRO A 183 22.63 3.88 -8.73
C PRO A 183 21.79 3.63 -9.98
N ARG A 184 20.53 4.11 -9.96
CA ARG A 184 19.66 4.10 -11.13
C ARG A 184 19.83 5.39 -11.94
N THR A 185 19.07 5.48 -13.03
CA THR A 185 19.15 6.64 -13.93
C THR A 185 18.68 7.89 -13.20
N GLY A 186 19.60 8.84 -12.98
CA GLY A 186 19.30 10.12 -12.34
C GLY A 186 19.74 10.23 -10.88
N GLU A 187 20.19 9.12 -10.28
CA GLU A 187 20.84 9.13 -8.98
C GLU A 187 22.29 9.65 -9.05
N ASP A 188 22.85 9.98 -7.89
CA ASP A 188 24.25 10.34 -7.75
C ASP A 188 25.15 9.10 -7.74
N ALA A 189 26.44 9.29 -7.42
CA ALA A 189 27.42 8.24 -7.51
C ALA A 189 27.21 7.19 -6.39
N LEU A 190 27.47 5.92 -6.71
CA LEU A 190 27.32 4.77 -5.81
C LEU A 190 27.95 5.01 -4.44
N GLU A 191 29.09 5.70 -4.40
CA GLU A 191 29.86 5.93 -3.18
C GLU A 191 29.13 6.81 -2.15
N ASN A 192 28.10 7.54 -2.57
CA ASN A 192 27.23 8.35 -1.69
C ASN A 192 26.08 7.54 -1.08
N HIS A 193 25.96 6.24 -1.39
CA HIS A 193 24.85 5.42 -0.93
C HIS A 193 25.17 4.74 0.41
N ILE A 194 24.18 4.69 1.30
CA ILE A 194 24.32 4.10 2.63
C ILE A 194 24.62 2.61 2.53
N MET A 195 23.91 1.90 1.63
CA MET A 195 24.08 0.45 1.43
C MET A 195 25.33 0.06 0.65
N ASP A 196 26.14 1.03 0.19
CA ASP A 196 27.42 0.76 -0.46
C ASP A 196 28.59 0.73 0.55
N THR A 197 29.72 0.16 0.11
CA THR A 197 31.01 0.17 0.79
C THR A 197 31.99 1.15 0.13
N PRO A 198 31.86 2.47 0.36
CA PRO A 198 32.67 3.43 -0.34
C PRO A 198 34.10 3.55 0.22
N PRO A 199 35.02 4.16 -0.55
CA PRO A 199 36.32 4.61 -0.07
C PRO A 199 36.23 5.55 1.14
N ALA A 200 37.35 5.71 1.85
CA ALA A 200 37.41 6.50 3.09
C ALA A 200 36.99 7.97 2.90
N ALA A 201 37.28 8.58 1.74
CA ALA A 201 36.96 9.98 1.49
C ALA A 201 35.46 10.26 1.40
N ASP A 202 34.67 9.30 0.93
CA ASP A 202 33.22 9.50 0.73
C ASP A 202 32.43 9.12 1.99
N ARG A 203 33.00 8.33 2.91
CA ARG A 203 32.38 8.01 4.22
C ARG A 203 32.15 9.23 5.11
N ILE A 204 32.95 10.27 4.95
CA ILE A 204 32.80 11.50 5.75
C ILE A 204 31.76 12.48 5.17
N GLU A 205 31.23 12.18 3.99
CA GLU A 205 30.21 12.97 3.33
C GLU A 205 28.80 12.56 3.77
N ASP A 206 27.83 13.40 3.45
CA ASP A 206 26.40 13.13 3.61
C ASP A 206 25.96 12.03 2.64
N ARG A 207 25.64 10.85 3.16
CA ARG A 207 25.16 9.69 2.39
C ARG A 207 23.65 9.48 2.53
N HIS A 208 23.04 8.85 1.54
CA HIS A 208 21.59 8.58 1.51
C HIS A 208 21.27 7.17 1.04
N PHE A 209 20.05 6.68 1.23
CA PHE A 209 19.62 5.43 0.61
C PHE A 209 19.38 5.64 -0.89
N SER A 210 19.96 4.78 -1.73
CA SER A 210 19.66 4.77 -3.18
C SER A 210 18.17 4.60 -3.42
N ASP A 211 17.69 4.92 -4.62
CA ASP A 211 16.25 4.78 -4.93
C ASP A 211 15.78 3.31 -4.77
N THR A 212 16.65 2.34 -5.04
CA THR A 212 16.34 0.90 -4.87
C THR A 212 16.33 0.48 -3.41
N SER A 213 17.33 0.89 -2.61
CA SER A 213 17.35 0.60 -1.17
C SER A 213 16.20 1.30 -0.43
N TYR A 214 15.84 2.51 -0.85
CA TYR A 214 14.71 3.24 -0.29
C TYR A 214 13.40 2.50 -0.56
N GLU A 215 13.13 2.04 -1.78
CA GLU A 215 11.93 1.26 -2.12
C GLU A 215 11.80 -0.01 -1.27
N ALA A 216 12.90 -0.77 -1.12
CA ALA A 216 12.93 -1.96 -0.26
C ALA A 216 12.61 -1.63 1.20
N LEU A 217 13.24 -0.58 1.74
CA LEU A 217 12.99 -0.12 3.11
C LEU A 217 11.56 0.42 3.28
N ALA A 218 11.01 1.12 2.29
CA ALA A 218 9.65 1.62 2.34
C ALA A 218 8.63 0.47 2.36
N GLY A 219 8.90 -0.62 1.62
CA GLY A 219 8.10 -1.84 1.66
C GLY A 219 8.14 -2.53 3.01
N ALA A 220 9.32 -2.60 3.64
CA ALA A 220 9.52 -3.32 4.89
C ALA A 220 9.13 -2.51 6.15
N LEU A 221 9.39 -1.21 6.15
CA LEU A 221 9.25 -0.34 7.32
C LEU A 221 8.04 0.59 7.22
N GLY A 222 7.48 0.79 6.03
CA GLY A 222 6.52 1.85 5.78
C GLY A 222 7.16 3.24 5.76
N LEU A 223 6.37 4.22 5.33
CA LEU A 223 6.75 5.64 5.35
C LEU A 223 6.01 6.36 6.46
N TYR A 224 6.64 7.35 7.06
CA TYR A 224 6.04 8.09 8.17
C TYR A 224 4.83 8.92 7.72
N GLU A 225 5.01 9.84 6.75
CA GLU A 225 3.90 10.62 6.22
C GLU A 225 3.13 9.78 5.22
N GLN A 226 1.83 9.52 5.45
CA GLN A 226 1.03 8.70 4.54
C GLN A 226 0.50 9.53 3.36
N THR A 227 0.14 10.79 3.59
CA THR A 227 -0.35 11.71 2.56
C THR A 227 0.26 13.10 2.72
N LEU A 228 0.84 13.64 1.65
CA LEU A 228 1.26 15.03 1.50
C LEU A 228 0.41 15.70 0.44
N SER A 229 -0.06 16.91 0.69
CA SER A 229 -0.83 17.65 -0.30
C SER A 229 -0.51 19.13 -0.30
N ASN A 230 -0.42 19.68 -1.51
CA ASN A 230 -0.41 21.12 -1.74
C ASN A 230 -1.59 21.54 -2.61
N TRP A 231 -1.97 22.80 -2.45
CA TRP A 231 -3.08 23.40 -3.16
C TRP A 231 -2.73 24.79 -3.65
N ASP A 232 -3.03 25.07 -4.92
CA ASP A 232 -3.14 26.43 -5.44
C ASP A 232 -4.60 26.88 -5.32
N PHE A 233 -4.83 27.90 -4.51
CA PHE A 233 -6.15 28.51 -4.30
C PHE A 233 -6.19 29.96 -4.75
N ILE A 234 -7.40 30.48 -4.89
CA ILE A 234 -7.69 31.90 -5.11
C ILE A 234 -8.60 32.37 -3.98
N ASN A 235 -8.36 33.55 -3.41
CA ASN A 235 -9.34 34.19 -2.52
C ASN A 235 -10.54 34.70 -3.35
N PRO A 236 -11.72 34.03 -3.30
CA PRO A 236 -12.85 34.40 -4.14
C PRO A 236 -13.62 35.61 -3.60
N ASN A 237 -13.25 36.14 -2.43
CA ASN A 237 -13.95 37.24 -1.78
C ASN A 237 -13.47 38.60 -2.32
N SER A 238 -14.30 39.63 -2.11
CA SER A 238 -13.97 41.03 -2.42
C SER A 238 -13.18 41.74 -1.30
N SER A 239 -12.72 40.99 -0.30
CA SER A 239 -11.96 41.48 0.85
C SER A 239 -10.80 40.56 1.19
N THR A 240 -9.82 41.09 1.94
CA THR A 240 -8.65 40.36 2.43
C THR A 240 -9.04 39.24 3.39
N ALA A 241 -8.39 38.07 3.25
CA ALA A 241 -8.41 36.98 4.21
C ALA A 241 -7.12 37.00 5.06
N ASP A 242 -7.19 36.56 6.31
CA ASP A 242 -6.05 36.48 7.25
C ASP A 242 -5.82 35.08 7.84
N GLY A 243 -6.57 34.09 7.37
CA GLY A 243 -6.38 32.69 7.73
C GLY A 243 -7.05 31.72 6.77
N LEU A 244 -6.63 30.46 6.83
CA LEU A 244 -7.23 29.35 6.12
C LEU A 244 -7.49 28.20 7.10
N ARG A 245 -8.61 27.51 6.91
CA ARG A 245 -8.88 26.24 7.59
C ARG A 245 -9.31 25.19 6.59
N ILE A 246 -8.62 24.06 6.59
CA ILE A 246 -8.98 22.86 5.81
C ILE A 246 -9.57 21.84 6.78
N THR A 247 -10.77 21.37 6.51
CA THR A 247 -11.40 20.29 7.27
C THR A 247 -11.10 18.98 6.58
N VAL A 248 -10.54 18.04 7.34
CA VAL A 248 -10.22 16.69 6.85
C VAL A 248 -10.94 15.62 7.66
N PHE A 249 -11.21 14.49 7.01
CA PHE A 249 -11.71 13.27 7.62
C PHE A 249 -10.64 12.19 7.61
N ILE A 250 -10.52 11.49 8.73
CA ILE A 250 -9.57 10.39 8.94
C ILE A 250 -10.37 9.19 9.47
N ASP A 251 -9.98 7.99 9.06
CA ASP A 251 -10.63 6.75 9.49
C ASP A 251 -10.60 6.64 11.03
N GLN A 252 -11.70 6.17 11.63
CA GLN A 252 -11.76 6.00 13.09
C GLN A 252 -10.87 4.87 13.60
N ALA A 253 -10.39 4.00 12.71
CA ALA A 253 -9.43 2.96 13.02
C ALA A 253 -7.97 3.43 12.93
N ALA A 254 -7.72 4.62 12.36
CA ALA A 254 -6.38 5.18 12.26
C ALA A 254 -5.93 5.84 13.58
N ASP A 255 -4.63 6.08 13.71
CA ASP A 255 -4.07 6.79 14.84
C ASP A 255 -4.40 8.29 14.80
N THR A 256 -4.03 8.99 15.89
CA THR A 256 -4.20 10.45 15.93
C THR A 256 -3.23 11.10 14.93
N PRO A 257 -3.72 11.90 13.96
CA PRO A 257 -2.86 12.49 12.95
C PRO A 257 -1.91 13.54 13.54
N GLU A 258 -0.67 13.51 13.10
CA GLU A 258 0.33 14.55 13.37
C GLU A 258 0.68 15.31 12.08
N VAL A 259 1.06 16.59 12.24
CA VAL A 259 1.61 17.41 11.14
C VAL A 259 3.08 17.05 10.96
N GLY A 260 3.42 16.61 9.74
CA GLY A 260 4.78 16.41 9.29
C GLY A 260 5.30 17.64 8.55
N SER A 261 5.48 17.51 7.24
CA SER A 261 5.98 18.54 6.35
C SER A 261 4.95 19.66 6.15
N VAL A 262 5.39 20.92 6.17
CA VAL A 262 4.56 22.09 5.84
C VAL A 262 5.23 22.89 4.73
N TYR A 263 4.44 23.38 3.78
CA TYR A 263 4.95 24.30 2.75
C TYR A 263 5.25 25.67 3.38
N ASP A 264 6.53 26.05 3.38
CA ASP A 264 7.02 27.34 3.90
C ASP A 264 7.57 28.26 2.79
N GLY A 265 7.38 27.88 1.52
CA GLY A 265 7.87 28.64 0.37
C GLY A 265 7.15 29.99 0.16
N GLY A 266 7.79 30.87 -0.63
CA GLY A 266 7.34 32.26 -0.84
C GLY A 266 6.01 32.46 -1.59
N LEU A 267 5.29 31.39 -1.93
CA LEU A 267 3.93 31.46 -2.49
C LEU A 267 2.83 31.40 -1.42
N SER A 268 3.18 31.10 -0.16
CA SER A 268 2.25 31.01 0.96
C SER A 268 2.37 32.23 1.87
N PRO A 269 1.26 32.86 2.29
CA PRO A 269 1.27 33.89 3.33
C PRO A 269 1.54 33.33 4.73
N TRP A 270 1.55 31.99 4.91
CA TRP A 270 1.77 31.33 6.19
C TRP A 270 2.93 30.32 6.19
N GLY A 271 3.70 30.27 7.27
CA GLY A 271 4.90 29.43 7.40
C GLY A 271 4.70 28.11 8.15
N ASP A 272 3.58 27.95 8.86
CA ASP A 272 3.27 26.75 9.64
C ASP A 272 1.76 26.42 9.62
N ALA A 273 1.41 25.20 10.02
CA ALA A 273 0.06 24.67 10.08
C ALA A 273 -0.21 23.94 11.41
N GLU A 274 -1.35 24.23 12.03
CA GLU A 274 -1.80 23.52 13.24
C GLU A 274 -2.92 22.53 12.90
N ILE A 275 -2.87 21.31 13.46
CA ILE A 275 -3.96 20.34 13.39
C ILE A 275 -4.67 20.21 14.74
N ALA A 276 -6.01 20.18 14.72
CA ALA A 276 -6.81 20.00 15.92
C ALA A 276 -8.06 19.14 15.66
N ALA A 277 -8.39 18.27 16.61
CA ALA A 277 -9.60 17.47 16.58
C ALA A 277 -10.86 18.35 16.59
N ALA A 278 -11.82 18.02 15.74
CA ALA A 278 -13.03 18.79 15.46
C ALA A 278 -14.31 17.94 15.55
N GLY A 279 -14.25 16.79 16.23
CA GLY A 279 -15.36 15.86 16.44
C GLY A 279 -15.42 14.77 15.37
N THR A 280 -16.61 14.33 15.01
CA THR A 280 -16.83 13.31 13.96
C THR A 280 -17.72 13.84 12.84
N GLY A 281 -17.65 13.21 11.68
CA GLY A 281 -18.49 13.52 10.51
C GLY A 281 -18.93 12.26 9.79
N ASN A 282 -20.02 12.36 9.03
CA ASN A 282 -20.44 11.29 8.12
C ASN A 282 -20.11 11.70 6.69
N PHE A 283 -19.45 10.82 5.96
CA PHE A 283 -19.11 11.02 4.56
C PHE A 283 -19.41 9.74 3.79
N GLN A 284 -20.24 9.84 2.76
CA GLN A 284 -20.64 8.72 1.90
C GLN A 284 -21.16 7.47 2.63
N GLY A 285 -21.79 7.65 3.80
CA GLY A 285 -22.37 6.56 4.60
C GLY A 285 -21.45 6.02 5.70
N ASN A 286 -20.18 6.42 5.72
CA ASN A 286 -19.21 6.05 6.76
C ASN A 286 -19.02 7.19 7.75
N THR A 287 -18.66 6.85 8.99
CA THR A 287 -18.31 7.81 10.03
C THR A 287 -16.80 7.94 10.10
N TYR A 288 -16.31 9.17 10.18
CA TYR A 288 -14.90 9.51 10.26
C TYR A 288 -14.65 10.46 11.43
N ASP A 289 -13.42 10.43 11.92
CA ASP A 289 -12.94 11.47 12.82
C ASP A 289 -12.59 12.72 12.01
N ARG A 290 -13.01 13.87 12.50
CA ARG A 290 -12.88 15.15 11.81
C ARG A 290 -11.77 15.97 12.47
N TYR A 291 -10.87 16.49 11.65
CA TYR A 291 -9.80 17.38 12.08
C TYR A 291 -9.83 18.68 11.27
N ASN A 292 -9.33 19.75 11.89
CA ASN A 292 -9.11 21.04 11.24
C ASN A 292 -7.63 21.30 11.16
N ILE A 293 -7.13 21.54 9.95
CA ILE A 293 -5.80 22.05 9.67
C ILE A 293 -5.93 23.56 9.49
N THR A 294 -5.20 24.35 10.26
CA THR A 294 -5.34 25.82 10.30
C THR A 294 -4.02 26.48 9.95
N PHE A 295 -4.05 27.39 8.98
CA PHE A 295 -2.90 28.20 8.57
C PHE A 295 -3.15 29.65 9.00
N THR A 296 -2.39 30.09 10.00
CA THR A 296 -2.47 31.45 10.56
C THR A 296 -1.12 32.02 10.98
N ASP A 297 -0.03 31.25 10.93
CA ASP A 297 1.31 31.74 11.29
C ASP A 297 1.89 32.64 10.19
N PRO A 298 1.99 33.97 10.38
CA PRO A 298 2.27 34.89 9.29
C PRO A 298 3.71 34.84 8.80
N GLN A 299 3.92 34.72 7.49
CA GLN A 299 5.24 34.82 6.85
C GLN A 299 5.26 35.77 5.64
N GLY A 300 6.46 36.23 5.26
CA GLY A 300 6.64 37.05 4.06
C GLY A 300 6.49 36.22 2.79
N TRP A 301 5.77 36.75 1.79
CA TRP A 301 5.45 36.03 0.56
C TRP A 301 5.32 36.99 -0.64
N ASN A 302 5.12 36.44 -1.85
CA ASN A 302 5.29 37.19 -3.09
C ASN A 302 4.16 38.18 -3.43
N ASN A 303 2.95 37.98 -2.93
CA ASN A 303 1.75 38.65 -3.45
C ASN A 303 1.00 39.53 -2.45
N GLY A 304 1.53 39.76 -1.23
CA GLY A 304 0.83 40.55 -0.22
C GLY A 304 1.63 40.79 1.05
N ASP A 305 0.95 41.36 2.05
CA ASP A 305 1.48 41.48 3.41
C ASP A 305 1.49 40.11 4.09
N ALA A 306 2.35 39.94 5.09
CA ALA A 306 2.52 38.65 5.78
C ALA A 306 1.22 38.21 6.48
N GLY A 307 0.81 36.97 6.27
CA GLY A 307 -0.43 36.41 6.80
C GLY A 307 -1.71 36.91 6.11
N GLU A 308 -1.63 37.77 5.10
CA GLU A 308 -2.80 38.36 4.43
C GLU A 308 -2.91 37.97 2.96
N ILE A 309 -4.10 37.58 2.51
CA ILE A 309 -4.41 37.28 1.09
C ILE A 309 -5.39 38.33 0.55
N PRO A 310 -4.96 39.24 -0.34
CA PRO A 310 -5.84 40.22 -0.97
C PRO A 310 -7.01 39.60 -1.75
N ALA A 311 -8.01 40.41 -2.03
CA ALA A 311 -9.18 40.01 -2.82
C ALA A 311 -8.80 39.54 -4.24
N GLY A 312 -9.26 38.34 -4.63
CA GLY A 312 -8.97 37.75 -5.95
C GLY A 312 -7.52 37.30 -6.14
N GLU A 313 -6.69 37.30 -5.09
CA GLU A 313 -5.30 36.87 -5.18
C GLU A 313 -5.16 35.35 -5.08
N ALA A 314 -4.20 34.79 -5.83
CA ALA A 314 -3.82 33.39 -5.74
C ALA A 314 -2.75 33.18 -4.65
N PHE A 315 -2.82 32.03 -3.98
CA PHE A 315 -1.88 31.63 -2.94
C PHE A 315 -1.72 30.11 -2.93
N HIS A 316 -0.62 29.67 -2.34
CA HIS A 316 -0.27 28.25 -2.22
C HIS A 316 -0.22 27.86 -0.73
N VAL A 317 -0.63 26.65 -0.41
CA VAL A 317 -0.47 26.05 0.91
C VAL A 317 -0.20 24.57 0.75
N GLY A 318 0.41 23.95 1.76
CA GLY A 318 0.69 22.52 1.73
C GLY A 318 0.98 21.95 3.10
N VAL A 319 0.57 20.69 3.30
CA VAL A 319 0.79 19.94 4.53
C VAL A 319 0.89 18.44 4.26
N GLY A 320 1.77 17.76 5.00
CA GLY A 320 1.83 16.32 5.12
C GLY A 320 1.34 15.85 6.49
N LEU A 321 0.62 14.73 6.49
CA LEU A 321 0.08 14.10 7.70
C LEU A 321 0.55 12.64 7.81
N THR A 322 0.64 12.17 9.06
CA THR A 322 0.89 10.74 9.38
C THR A 322 -0.21 9.81 8.91
N GLU A 323 -1.42 10.33 8.71
CA GLU A 323 -2.56 9.51 8.30
C GLU A 323 -3.00 9.86 6.89
N ASN A 324 -3.61 8.88 6.23
CA ASN A 324 -4.41 9.16 5.04
C ASN A 324 -5.66 9.94 5.44
N TYR A 325 -6.00 10.95 4.64
CA TYR A 325 -7.12 11.83 4.93
C TYR A 325 -7.93 12.19 3.69
N ILE A 326 -9.19 12.55 3.94
CA ILE A 326 -10.12 13.06 2.92
C ILE A 326 -10.31 14.55 3.16
N VAL A 327 -10.00 15.37 2.17
CA VAL A 327 -10.32 16.81 2.22
C VAL A 327 -11.83 17.00 2.06
N ASN A 328 -12.49 17.51 3.10
CA ASN A 328 -13.95 17.70 3.09
C ASN A 328 -14.37 19.15 2.86
N ASP A 329 -13.63 20.13 3.39
CA ASP A 329 -14.00 21.54 3.24
C ASP A 329 -12.79 22.46 3.34
N VAL A 330 -12.87 23.62 2.71
CA VAL A 330 -11.88 24.69 2.82
C VAL A 330 -12.59 25.98 3.18
N THR A 331 -12.15 26.64 4.25
CA THR A 331 -12.74 27.88 4.75
C THR A 331 -11.67 28.97 4.83
N LEU A 332 -11.90 30.10 4.16
CA LEU A 332 -11.10 31.31 4.39
C LEU A 332 -11.62 32.09 5.61
N LEU A 333 -10.70 32.69 6.36
CA LEU A 333 -10.98 33.40 7.60
C LEU A 333 -10.63 34.89 7.47
N SER A 334 -11.36 35.73 8.22
CA SER A 334 -11.04 37.13 8.47
C SER A 334 -11.31 37.45 9.94
N GLY A 335 -10.27 37.82 10.70
CA GLY A 335 -10.33 37.99 12.15
C GLY A 335 -10.79 36.73 12.88
N GLY A 336 -10.42 35.55 12.36
CA GLY A 336 -10.86 34.24 12.85
C GLY A 336 -12.32 33.86 12.52
N THR A 337 -13.03 34.68 11.74
CA THR A 337 -14.41 34.41 11.32
C THR A 337 -14.44 33.86 9.88
N PRO A 338 -15.20 32.79 9.58
CA PRO A 338 -15.42 32.33 8.22
C PRO A 338 -15.92 33.43 7.29
N MET A 339 -15.28 33.57 6.13
CA MET A 339 -15.71 34.48 5.07
C MET A 339 -16.94 33.94 4.32
N GLN A 340 -17.50 34.72 3.39
CA GLN A 340 -18.71 34.31 2.67
C GLN A 340 -18.43 33.29 1.56
N LEU A 341 -17.35 33.49 0.80
CA LEU A 341 -16.97 32.65 -0.31
C LEU A 341 -15.70 31.88 0.03
N HIS A 342 -15.60 30.66 -0.49
CA HIS A 342 -14.48 29.76 -0.24
C HIS A 342 -14.06 29.06 -1.52
N PRO A 343 -12.77 28.69 -1.66
CA PRO A 343 -12.35 27.78 -2.71
C PRO A 343 -13.09 26.46 -2.57
N ARG A 344 -13.70 25.96 -3.65
CA ARG A 344 -14.19 24.58 -3.68
C ARG A 344 -13.03 23.63 -3.98
N VAL A 345 -13.06 22.49 -3.33
CA VAL A 345 -12.06 21.43 -3.44
C VAL A 345 -12.72 20.14 -3.87
N VAL A 346 -11.94 19.31 -4.57
CA VAL A 346 -12.25 17.89 -4.69
C VAL A 346 -11.67 17.21 -3.44
N GLY A 347 -12.50 16.48 -2.72
CA GLY A 347 -12.01 15.52 -1.74
C GLY A 347 -11.35 14.38 -2.47
N TYR A 348 -10.26 13.86 -1.94
CA TYR A 348 -9.63 12.67 -2.48
C TYR A 348 -9.35 11.75 -1.32
N THR A 349 -9.65 10.47 -1.55
CA THR A 349 -9.23 9.41 -0.66
C THR A 349 -8.20 8.63 -1.46
N PRO A 350 -6.93 8.57 -1.02
CA PRO A 350 -6.07 7.46 -1.39
C PRO A 350 -6.61 6.25 -0.62
N ASP A 351 -7.85 5.86 -0.92
CA ASP A 351 -8.45 4.71 -0.28
C ASP A 351 -7.62 3.54 -0.76
N SER A 352 -7.12 2.78 0.20
CA SER A 352 -6.31 1.58 0.05
C SER A 352 -7.06 0.46 -0.70
N SER A 353 -8.00 0.80 -1.57
CA SER A 353 -8.90 -0.11 -2.22
C SER A 353 -8.37 -0.40 -3.63
N PHE A 354 -8.10 -1.67 -3.83
CA PHE A 354 -7.88 -2.23 -5.15
C PHE A 354 -9.25 -2.60 -5.71
N ASN A 355 -9.45 -2.39 -7.00
CA ASN A 355 -10.62 -2.95 -7.66
C ASN A 355 -10.34 -4.42 -7.98
N PRO A 356 -10.92 -5.37 -7.23
CA PRO A 356 -10.56 -6.78 -7.34
C PRO A 356 -10.99 -7.41 -8.67
N GLU A 357 -11.85 -6.74 -9.46
CA GLU A 357 -12.20 -7.23 -10.79
C GLU A 357 -11.15 -6.91 -11.87
N THR A 358 -10.35 -5.89 -11.63
CA THR A 358 -9.48 -5.28 -12.64
C THR A 358 -8.01 -5.25 -12.23
N GLY A 359 -7.70 -5.33 -10.95
CA GLY A 359 -6.37 -5.03 -10.42
C GLY A 359 -6.10 -3.53 -10.26
N ASP A 360 -7.03 -2.64 -10.60
CA ASP A 360 -6.79 -1.19 -10.58
C ASP A 360 -6.64 -0.68 -9.14
N TYR A 361 -5.47 -0.10 -8.86
CA TYR A 361 -5.24 0.76 -7.72
C TYR A 361 -5.63 2.19 -8.11
N HIS A 362 -6.52 2.81 -7.35
CA HIS A 362 -7.15 4.06 -7.76
C HIS A 362 -7.16 5.10 -6.64
N LEU A 363 -7.27 6.36 -7.06
CA LEU A 363 -7.55 7.50 -6.20
C LEU A 363 -9.04 7.81 -6.32
N THR A 364 -9.78 7.71 -5.21
CA THR A 364 -11.19 8.12 -5.21
C THR A 364 -11.31 9.62 -5.09
N LEU A 365 -11.82 10.26 -6.13
CA LEU A 365 -12.14 11.69 -6.16
C LEU A 365 -13.59 11.89 -5.78
N SER A 366 -13.89 12.91 -4.98
CA SER A 366 -15.22 13.16 -4.45
C SER A 366 -15.53 14.65 -4.35
N VAL A 367 -16.79 15.02 -4.52
CA VAL A 367 -17.26 16.38 -4.28
C VAL A 367 -17.99 16.38 -2.94
N PRO A 368 -17.45 17.05 -1.90
CA PRO A 368 -18.07 17.08 -0.57
C PRO A 368 -19.47 17.72 -0.57
N ASP A 369 -19.73 18.62 -1.51
CA ASP A 369 -20.96 19.40 -1.65
C ASP A 369 -21.64 19.19 -3.03
N PRO A 370 -22.07 17.97 -3.38
CA PRO A 370 -22.50 17.63 -4.74
C PRO A 370 -23.73 18.43 -5.21
N GLU A 371 -24.51 18.96 -4.27
CA GLU A 371 -25.66 19.85 -4.49
C GLU A 371 -25.25 21.17 -5.20
N ASN A 372 -23.99 21.60 -5.05
CA ASN A 372 -23.43 22.81 -5.65
C ASN A 372 -22.86 22.58 -7.07
N GLY A 373 -23.16 21.43 -7.67
CA GLY A 373 -22.78 21.11 -9.04
C GLY A 373 -21.43 20.37 -9.16
N PRO A 374 -21.16 19.80 -10.34
CA PRO A 374 -19.99 18.96 -10.57
C PRO A 374 -18.70 19.78 -10.66
N LEU A 375 -17.58 19.13 -10.32
CA LEU A 375 -16.23 19.64 -10.57
C LEU A 375 -15.60 18.91 -11.76
N VAL A 376 -14.81 19.63 -12.56
CA VAL A 376 -14.09 19.06 -13.70
C VAL A 376 -12.60 18.94 -13.35
N ILE A 377 -12.10 17.71 -13.40
CA ILE A 377 -10.70 17.36 -13.17
C ILE A 377 -10.01 17.19 -14.52
N SER A 378 -8.90 17.90 -14.71
CA SER A 378 -8.17 17.94 -15.98
C SER A 378 -6.66 18.10 -15.76
N ASP A 379 -5.89 18.01 -16.84
CA ASP A 379 -4.42 18.08 -16.82
C ASP A 379 -3.77 17.09 -15.85
N VAL A 380 -4.42 15.93 -15.67
CA VAL A 380 -3.97 14.92 -14.71
C VAL A 380 -2.63 14.35 -15.14
N ARG A 381 -1.66 14.34 -14.21
CA ARG A 381 -0.36 13.71 -14.36
C ARG A 381 -0.09 12.83 -13.15
N ILE A 382 0.31 11.59 -13.39
CA ILE A 382 0.55 10.58 -12.37
C ILE A 382 2.00 10.13 -12.50
N ARG A 383 2.76 10.23 -11.41
CA ARG A 383 4.17 9.81 -11.35
C ARG A 383 4.38 8.82 -10.22
N HIS A 384 5.11 7.75 -10.52
CA HIS A 384 5.57 6.78 -9.54
C HIS A 384 6.98 7.18 -9.12
N LEU A 385 7.15 7.59 -7.87
CA LEU A 385 8.40 8.17 -7.38
C LEU A 385 9.11 7.20 -6.43
N PRO A 386 10.45 7.12 -6.52
CA PRO A 386 11.25 6.26 -5.64
C PRO A 386 11.28 6.74 -4.19
N ARG A 387 11.14 8.06 -3.99
CA ARG A 387 11.30 8.75 -2.70
C ARG A 387 10.29 9.90 -2.61
N THR A 388 10.16 10.49 -1.42
CA THR A 388 9.26 11.63 -1.19
C THR A 388 9.77 12.86 -1.94
N LEU A 389 8.94 13.38 -2.85
CA LEU A 389 9.13 14.72 -3.41
C LEU A 389 8.99 15.75 -2.28
N ALA A 390 9.95 16.66 -2.15
CA ALA A 390 9.90 17.69 -1.13
C ALA A 390 8.64 18.56 -1.26
N ILE A 391 7.96 18.84 -0.15
CA ILE A 391 6.69 19.57 -0.16
C ILE A 391 6.81 20.97 -0.79
N ASN A 392 7.96 21.62 -0.65
CA ASN A 392 8.25 22.92 -1.28
C ASN A 392 8.39 22.86 -2.80
N GLU A 393 8.62 21.68 -3.35
CA GLU A 393 8.71 21.43 -4.78
C GLU A 393 7.39 20.94 -5.38
N MET A 394 6.37 20.65 -4.57
CA MET A 394 5.02 20.30 -5.02
C MET A 394 4.25 21.55 -5.52
N THR A 395 4.78 22.20 -6.55
CA THR A 395 4.21 23.39 -7.20
C THR A 395 4.23 23.23 -8.71
N SER A 396 3.47 24.06 -9.43
CA SER A 396 3.43 24.03 -10.90
C SER A 396 4.78 24.26 -11.61
N THR A 397 5.76 24.83 -10.89
CA THR A 397 7.11 25.12 -11.42
C THR A 397 8.22 24.45 -10.61
N GLY A 398 7.87 23.60 -9.64
CA GLY A 398 8.84 22.93 -8.78
C GLY A 398 9.69 21.93 -9.56
N ALA A 399 10.88 21.67 -9.03
CA ALA A 399 11.79 20.68 -9.58
C ALA A 399 11.49 19.29 -8.99
N MET A 400 11.83 18.22 -9.71
CA MET A 400 11.78 16.87 -9.14
C MET A 400 12.97 16.69 -8.20
N ILE A 401 12.84 17.15 -6.96
CA ILE A 401 13.89 17.13 -5.94
C ILE A 401 13.32 16.56 -4.64
N GLY A 402 14.01 15.57 -4.08
CA GLY A 402 13.63 14.91 -2.84
C GLY A 402 13.84 15.80 -1.62
N VAL A 403 13.38 15.32 -0.47
CA VAL A 403 13.58 15.94 0.84
C VAL A 403 15.05 16.25 1.13
N ASP A 404 15.94 15.36 0.70
CA ASP A 404 17.39 15.45 0.85
C ASP A 404 18.07 16.43 -0.13
N GLY A 405 17.31 17.11 -0.98
CA GLY A 405 17.82 18.04 -1.98
C GLY A 405 18.41 17.38 -3.23
N ARG A 406 18.32 16.05 -3.38
CA ARG A 406 18.79 15.32 -4.56
C ARG A 406 17.71 15.22 -5.63
N ALA A 407 18.12 15.09 -6.88
CA ALA A 407 17.18 14.96 -7.99
C ALA A 407 16.41 13.64 -7.90
N LEU A 408 15.13 13.67 -8.28
CA LEU A 408 14.26 12.51 -8.40
C LEU A 408 13.95 12.24 -9.87
N VAL A 409 14.06 10.98 -10.26
CA VAL A 409 13.57 10.50 -11.56
C VAL A 409 12.42 9.54 -11.29
N PRO A 410 11.19 9.85 -11.76
CA PRO A 410 10.07 8.93 -11.63
C PRO A 410 10.35 7.59 -12.32
N TRP A 411 9.95 6.49 -11.69
CA TRP A 411 9.89 5.17 -12.32
C TRP A 411 8.93 5.16 -13.50
N ALA A 412 7.81 5.87 -13.34
CA ALA A 412 6.82 6.08 -14.39
C ALA A 412 6.27 7.51 -14.33
N ASP A 413 5.92 8.03 -15.50
CA ASP A 413 5.28 9.35 -15.66
C ASP A 413 4.21 9.23 -16.75
N ARG A 414 2.94 9.37 -16.35
CA ARG A 414 1.77 9.06 -17.18
C ARG A 414 0.76 10.20 -17.15
N GLN A 415 0.07 10.40 -18.26
CA GLN A 415 -1.08 11.29 -18.35
C GLN A 415 -2.33 10.55 -17.86
N GLY A 416 -3.06 11.13 -16.90
CA GLY A 416 -4.35 10.61 -16.44
C GLY A 416 -5.52 11.07 -17.31
N ALA A 417 -6.69 10.48 -17.08
CA ALA A 417 -7.92 10.86 -17.77
C ALA A 417 -8.53 12.14 -17.16
N ASN A 418 -9.21 12.93 -18.00
CA ASN A 418 -10.08 14.00 -17.51
C ASN A 418 -11.38 13.39 -16.98
N VAL A 419 -11.85 13.87 -15.83
CA VAL A 419 -12.99 13.30 -15.12
C VAL A 419 -13.94 14.41 -14.69
N GLU A 420 -15.23 14.26 -14.95
CA GLU A 420 -16.27 15.09 -14.34
C GLU A 420 -16.79 14.37 -13.10
N VAL A 421 -16.71 15.03 -11.94
CA VAL A 421 -17.07 14.46 -10.65
C VAL A 421 -18.34 15.15 -10.16
N GLN A 422 -19.45 14.43 -10.15
CA GLN A 422 -20.72 14.93 -9.60
C GLN A 422 -20.96 14.48 -8.14
N GLY A 423 -20.31 13.41 -7.71
CA GLY A 423 -20.38 12.90 -6.33
C GLY A 423 -19.09 12.17 -5.97
N ALA A 424 -18.80 11.08 -6.68
CA ALA A 424 -17.51 10.38 -6.62
C ALA A 424 -17.10 9.86 -8.00
N ALA A 425 -15.79 9.71 -8.21
CA ALA A 425 -15.21 9.10 -9.39
C ALA A 425 -13.87 8.44 -9.04
N GLU A 426 -13.58 7.30 -9.66
CA GLU A 426 -12.32 6.57 -9.49
C GLU A 426 -11.32 7.04 -10.55
N LEU A 427 -10.11 7.43 -10.14
CA LEU A 427 -8.99 7.72 -11.02
C LEU A 427 -7.95 6.60 -10.88
N PRO A 428 -7.83 5.67 -11.85
CA PRO A 428 -6.80 4.64 -11.82
C PRO A 428 -5.40 5.26 -11.84
N VAL A 429 -4.54 4.84 -10.91
CA VAL A 429 -3.15 5.32 -10.79
C VAL A 429 -2.11 4.23 -11.06
N ALA A 430 -2.47 2.96 -10.90
CA ALA A 430 -1.68 1.79 -11.26
C ALA A 430 -2.59 0.55 -11.36
N ASN A 431 -2.04 -0.58 -11.82
CA ASN A 431 -2.74 -1.85 -11.90
C ASN A 431 -1.84 -2.99 -11.38
N LEU A 432 -2.37 -3.89 -10.54
CA LEU A 432 -1.60 -4.96 -9.90
C LEU A 432 -0.95 -5.96 -10.87
N ALA A 433 -1.43 -6.04 -12.11
CA ALA A 433 -0.78 -6.81 -13.17
C ALA A 433 0.49 -6.14 -13.72
N GLU A 434 0.70 -4.86 -13.42
CA GLU A 434 1.93 -4.15 -13.77
C GLU A 434 3.01 -4.43 -12.71
N PRO A 435 4.27 -4.64 -13.11
CA PRO A 435 5.35 -4.76 -12.15
C PRO A 435 5.46 -3.46 -11.34
N ARG A 436 5.69 -3.61 -10.05
CA ARG A 436 6.03 -2.48 -9.17
C ARG A 436 7.44 -1.96 -9.46
N ALA A 437 7.79 -0.82 -8.86
CA ALA A 437 9.10 -0.20 -9.05
C ALA A 437 10.28 -1.12 -8.69
N LEU A 438 10.15 -1.83 -7.56
CA LEU A 438 11.09 -2.86 -7.12
C LEU A 438 10.35 -4.19 -6.98
N ASP A 439 10.60 -5.08 -7.92
CA ASP A 439 10.01 -6.42 -8.00
C ASP A 439 11.11 -7.39 -8.43
N GLU A 440 11.86 -7.90 -7.44
CA GLU A 440 12.99 -8.78 -7.69
C GLU A 440 12.93 -10.03 -6.82
N PHE A 441 13.39 -11.16 -7.37
CA PHE A 441 13.64 -12.37 -6.59
C PHE A 441 15.14 -12.59 -6.49
N ARG A 442 15.68 -12.54 -5.27
CA ARG A 442 17.08 -12.83 -4.99
C ARG A 442 17.27 -14.33 -4.91
N GLN A 443 18.19 -14.84 -5.72
CA GLN A 443 18.63 -16.23 -5.61
C GLN A 443 19.80 -16.29 -4.63
N ALA A 444 19.79 -17.24 -3.69
CA ALA A 444 20.96 -17.49 -2.86
C ALA A 444 22.17 -17.81 -3.75
N ASP A 445 23.30 -17.19 -3.44
CA ASP A 445 24.54 -17.47 -4.15
C ASP A 445 24.92 -18.96 -4.01
N PRO A 446 25.31 -19.65 -5.10
CA PRO A 446 25.75 -21.04 -5.06
C PRO A 446 26.87 -21.33 -4.05
N GLU A 447 27.69 -20.33 -3.71
CA GLU A 447 28.81 -20.46 -2.76
C GLU A 447 28.36 -20.56 -1.29
N CYS A 448 27.11 -20.18 -0.98
CA CYS A 448 26.52 -20.18 0.37
C CYS A 448 26.51 -21.55 1.08
N GLY A 449 26.52 -22.65 0.33
CA GLY A 449 26.62 -24.01 0.88
C GLY A 449 28.05 -24.57 0.99
N SER A 450 29.06 -23.81 0.56
CA SER A 450 30.40 -24.34 0.29
C SER A 450 31.56 -23.59 0.93
N LEU A 451 31.31 -22.53 1.70
CA LEU A 451 32.35 -21.85 2.47
C LEU A 451 32.74 -22.71 3.69
N PRO A 452 33.92 -23.38 3.72
CA PRO A 452 34.49 -23.84 4.99
C PRO A 452 34.81 -22.61 5.85
N ASP A 453 35.12 -22.80 7.14
CA ASP A 453 35.67 -21.77 8.05
C ASP A 453 36.76 -20.90 7.38
N VAL A 454 36.35 -19.90 6.62
CA VAL A 454 37.24 -18.87 6.08
C VAL A 454 37.35 -17.86 7.23
N PRO A 455 38.56 -17.51 7.68
CA PRO A 455 38.71 -16.43 8.64
C PRO A 455 38.02 -15.17 8.10
N PRO A 456 37.52 -14.28 8.97
CA PRO A 456 36.77 -13.06 8.61
C PRO A 456 37.19 -12.52 7.26
N ILE A 457 36.33 -12.70 6.27
CA ILE A 457 36.54 -12.08 4.96
C ILE A 457 36.08 -10.64 5.15
N PRO A 458 36.97 -9.66 5.03
CA PRO A 458 36.59 -8.28 5.26
C PRO A 458 35.67 -7.77 4.14
N ASP A 459 34.84 -6.75 4.41
CA ASP A 459 34.03 -6.01 3.41
C ASP A 459 34.82 -5.52 2.18
N HIS A 460 36.16 -5.59 2.22
CA HIS A 460 37.04 -5.13 1.17
C HIS A 460 37.42 -6.18 0.11
N ALA A 461 37.13 -7.47 0.32
CA ALA A 461 37.74 -8.52 -0.50
C ALA A 461 36.95 -8.90 -1.76
N PHE A 462 35.67 -8.55 -1.87
CA PHE A 462 34.90 -8.73 -3.11
C PHE A 462 33.87 -7.63 -3.28
N LEU A 463 33.65 -7.26 -4.54
CA LEU A 463 32.51 -6.47 -5.01
C LEU A 463 31.15 -7.19 -4.84
N ASP A 464 31.14 -8.39 -4.27
CA ASP A 464 29.96 -9.20 -4.00
C ASP A 464 30.34 -10.17 -2.87
N LEU A 465 30.17 -9.78 -1.61
CA LEU A 465 30.02 -10.82 -0.58
C LEU A 465 28.67 -11.50 -0.88
N PRO A 466 28.64 -12.82 -1.11
CA PRO A 466 27.38 -13.50 -1.38
C PRO A 466 26.51 -13.45 -0.13
N TYR A 467 25.55 -12.52 -0.11
CA TYR A 467 24.47 -12.54 0.85
C TYR A 467 23.58 -13.73 0.50
N CYS A 468 23.48 -14.66 1.42
CA CYS A 468 22.83 -15.96 1.21
C CYS A 468 21.31 -15.90 1.34
N ASP A 469 20.75 -14.68 1.34
CA ASP A 469 19.34 -14.46 1.46
C ASP A 469 18.68 -14.70 0.10
N GLU A 470 17.84 -15.74 0.07
CA GLU A 470 16.99 -16.10 -1.05
C GLU A 470 15.57 -15.64 -0.73
N GLY A 471 14.91 -14.97 -1.67
CA GLY A 471 13.54 -14.55 -1.48
C GLY A 471 13.14 -13.32 -2.31
N PRO A 472 11.84 -12.98 -2.28
CA PRO A 472 11.33 -11.78 -2.92
C PRO A 472 11.82 -10.53 -2.18
N VAL A 473 12.18 -9.50 -2.95
CA VAL A 473 12.39 -8.14 -2.46
C VAL A 473 11.44 -7.25 -3.23
N LEU A 474 10.44 -6.76 -2.51
CA LEU A 474 9.35 -5.97 -3.04
C LEU A 474 9.38 -4.58 -2.42
N GLY A 475 9.21 -3.56 -3.26
CA GLY A 475 8.83 -2.22 -2.81
C GLY A 475 7.32 -2.14 -2.53
N LEU A 476 6.87 -0.97 -2.07
CA LEU A 476 5.45 -0.67 -2.01
C LEU A 476 4.84 -0.63 -3.41
N PHE A 477 3.57 -1.03 -3.53
CA PHE A 477 2.84 -0.95 -4.79
C PHE A 477 2.14 0.41 -4.95
N PRO A 478 2.25 1.07 -6.12
CA PRO A 478 3.11 0.73 -7.27
C PRO A 478 4.57 1.16 -7.10
N SER A 479 4.82 2.09 -6.18
CA SER A 479 6.13 2.59 -5.76
C SER A 479 6.01 3.18 -4.36
N ALA A 480 7.13 3.56 -3.75
CA ALA A 480 7.17 4.20 -2.43
C ALA A 480 6.19 5.38 -2.35
N ARG A 481 6.14 6.20 -3.40
CA ARG A 481 5.24 7.36 -3.50
C ARG A 481 4.53 7.42 -4.85
N VAL A 482 3.24 7.72 -4.83
CA VAL A 482 2.48 8.11 -6.03
C VAL A 482 2.20 9.60 -5.95
N TYR A 483 2.67 10.35 -6.96
CA TYR A 483 2.49 11.79 -7.07
C TYR A 483 1.51 12.14 -8.20
N VAL A 484 0.41 12.78 -7.84
CA VAL A 484 -0.67 13.21 -8.72
C VAL A 484 -0.76 14.72 -8.76
N GLU A 485 -0.72 15.28 -9.96
CA GLU A 485 -1.03 16.69 -10.21
C GLU A 485 -2.34 16.78 -11.01
N ALA A 486 -3.24 17.69 -10.64
CA ALA A 486 -4.45 17.94 -11.41
C ALA A 486 -4.96 19.38 -11.29
N THR A 487 -5.64 19.85 -12.33
CA THR A 487 -6.43 21.08 -12.33
C THR A 487 -7.87 20.75 -11.98
N VAL A 488 -8.41 21.37 -10.93
CA VAL A 488 -9.82 21.24 -10.50
C VAL A 488 -10.56 22.50 -10.89
N THR A 489 -11.60 22.39 -11.72
CA THR A 489 -12.38 23.53 -12.18
C THR A 489 -13.84 23.44 -11.71
N ASP A 490 -14.30 24.47 -11.01
CA ASP A 490 -15.72 24.73 -10.84
C ASP A 490 -16.19 25.59 -12.02
N PRO A 491 -17.09 25.10 -12.89
CA PRO A 491 -17.55 25.83 -14.07
C PRO A 491 -18.46 27.02 -13.76
N GLU A 492 -19.12 27.05 -12.60
CA GLU A 492 -20.16 28.03 -12.24
C GLU A 492 -19.91 28.73 -10.89
N ALA A 493 -18.65 28.87 -10.48
CA ALA A 493 -18.26 29.51 -9.23
C ALA A 493 -18.56 31.02 -9.21
N GLN A 494 -19.00 31.53 -8.06
CA GLN A 494 -19.03 32.97 -7.78
C GLN A 494 -17.70 33.42 -7.19
N TYR A 495 -17.07 34.45 -7.77
CA TYR A 495 -15.78 34.95 -7.31
C TYR A 495 -15.56 36.43 -7.62
N PHE A 496 -14.62 37.05 -6.92
CA PHE A 496 -14.15 38.39 -7.19
C PHE A 496 -13.08 38.39 -8.29
N ASP A 497 -13.40 38.97 -9.44
CA ASP A 497 -12.44 39.16 -10.52
C ASP A 497 -11.60 40.42 -10.26
N LYS A 498 -10.32 40.22 -9.90
CA LYS A 498 -9.35 41.29 -9.64
C LYS A 498 -9.14 42.21 -10.84
N ALA A 499 -9.25 41.72 -12.07
CA ALA A 499 -9.00 42.53 -13.27
C ALA A 499 -10.14 43.54 -13.52
N THR A 500 -11.38 43.14 -13.25
CA THR A 500 -12.55 44.01 -13.39
C THR A 500 -12.95 44.72 -12.10
N GLY A 501 -12.49 44.22 -10.95
CA GLY A 501 -12.82 44.74 -9.62
C GLY A 501 -14.27 44.46 -9.21
N THR A 502 -14.87 43.38 -9.73
CA THR A 502 -16.30 43.06 -9.51
C THR A 502 -16.54 41.58 -9.23
N MET A 503 -17.69 41.29 -8.59
CA MET A 503 -18.16 39.91 -8.42
C MET A 503 -18.73 39.38 -9.73
N VAL A 504 -18.27 38.20 -10.15
CA VAL A 504 -18.72 37.51 -11.36
C VAL A 504 -19.06 36.05 -11.05
N THR A 505 -19.71 35.39 -12.02
CA THR A 505 -19.97 33.94 -11.99
C THR A 505 -19.38 33.33 -13.24
N GLY A 506 -18.60 32.25 -13.08
CA GLY A 506 -17.97 31.55 -14.18
C GLY A 506 -16.89 30.57 -13.72
N PRO A 507 -16.06 30.08 -14.65
CA PRO A 507 -15.08 29.05 -14.32
C PRO A 507 -13.98 29.58 -13.40
N VAL A 508 -13.70 28.84 -12.32
CA VAL A 508 -12.55 29.05 -11.42
C VAL A 508 -11.79 27.75 -11.32
N SER A 509 -10.48 27.81 -11.54
CA SER A 509 -9.59 26.65 -11.49
C SER A 509 -8.62 26.76 -10.33
N ASN A 510 -8.53 25.68 -9.55
CA ASN A 510 -7.51 25.44 -8.54
C ASN A 510 -6.57 24.34 -9.05
N ARG A 511 -5.39 24.21 -8.45
CA ARG A 511 -4.52 23.04 -8.66
C ARG A 511 -4.35 22.27 -7.37
N ILE A 512 -4.29 20.95 -7.51
CA ILE A 512 -3.99 20.03 -6.43
C ILE A 512 -2.73 19.24 -6.78
N PHE A 513 -1.88 19.05 -5.78
CA PHE A 513 -0.67 18.27 -5.84
C PHE A 513 -0.78 17.28 -4.68
N ILE A 514 -0.87 15.99 -4.97
CA ILE A 514 -1.13 14.96 -3.96
C ILE A 514 -0.01 13.94 -4.07
N GLN A 515 0.64 13.64 -2.96
CA GLN A 515 1.58 12.54 -2.86
C GLN A 515 1.09 11.61 -1.75
N PHE A 516 0.94 10.34 -2.06
CA PHE A 516 0.54 9.32 -1.08
C PHE A 516 1.44 8.11 -1.16
N THR A 517 1.59 7.44 -0.02
CA THR A 517 2.39 6.22 0.11
C THR A 517 1.74 5.07 -0.65
N GLY A 518 2.56 4.25 -1.31
CA GLY A 518 2.10 2.97 -1.86
C GLY A 518 1.60 2.01 -0.77
N LYS A 519 1.15 0.82 -1.17
CA LYS A 519 0.62 -0.20 -0.24
C LYS A 519 1.25 -1.56 -0.51
N VAL A 520 1.25 -2.41 0.51
CA VAL A 520 1.49 -3.85 0.36
C VAL A 520 0.13 -4.48 0.02
N PRO A 521 -0.08 -5.01 -1.20
CA PRO A 521 -1.33 -5.67 -1.55
C PRO A 521 -1.44 -7.02 -0.85
N ASP A 522 -2.44 -7.21 0.00
CA ASP A 522 -2.80 -8.49 0.63
C ASP A 522 -4.33 -8.59 0.64
N LEU A 523 -4.90 -8.86 -0.55
CA LEU A 523 -6.35 -8.94 -0.72
C LEU A 523 -6.92 -10.24 -0.17
N ASN A 524 -6.10 -11.29 -0.05
CA ASN A 524 -6.52 -12.57 0.51
C ASN A 524 -6.49 -12.57 2.06
N GLY A 525 -5.76 -11.64 2.68
CA GLY A 525 -5.71 -11.38 4.11
C GLY A 525 -4.89 -12.38 4.91
N ASN A 526 -3.92 -13.06 4.29
CA ASN A 526 -3.05 -14.04 4.94
C ASN A 526 -1.81 -13.41 5.59
N GLY A 527 -1.62 -12.09 5.46
CA GLY A 527 -0.47 -11.35 5.96
C GLY A 527 0.75 -11.37 5.03
N VAL A 528 0.62 -11.93 3.83
CA VAL A 528 1.65 -12.00 2.79
C VAL A 528 1.19 -11.19 1.58
N ASP A 529 2.14 -10.53 0.93
CA ASP A 529 1.85 -9.77 -0.29
C ASP A 529 1.36 -10.73 -1.39
N ASP A 530 0.23 -10.43 -2.04
CA ASP A 530 -0.37 -11.28 -3.07
C ASP A 530 0.62 -11.58 -4.22
N ALA A 531 1.55 -10.68 -4.53
CA ALA A 531 2.56 -10.94 -5.55
C ALA A 531 3.50 -12.08 -5.13
N ILE A 532 3.85 -12.16 -3.84
CA ILE A 532 4.64 -13.28 -3.28
C ILE A 532 3.82 -14.56 -3.36
N ASP A 533 2.54 -14.53 -3.01
CA ASP A 533 1.68 -15.71 -3.06
C ASP A 533 1.53 -16.26 -4.48
N ILE A 534 1.41 -15.38 -5.47
CA ILE A 534 1.36 -15.74 -6.89
C ILE A 534 2.70 -16.33 -7.35
N ASP A 535 3.82 -15.65 -7.05
CA ASP A 535 5.15 -16.06 -7.52
C ASP A 535 5.62 -17.38 -6.89
N THR A 536 5.27 -17.61 -5.62
CA THR A 536 5.58 -18.86 -4.90
C THR A 536 4.58 -19.97 -5.19
N GLY A 537 3.47 -19.66 -5.86
CA GLY A 537 2.41 -20.60 -6.23
C GLY A 537 1.50 -21.01 -5.06
N VAL A 538 1.48 -20.23 -3.98
CA VAL A 538 0.53 -20.36 -2.85
C VAL A 538 -0.90 -20.13 -3.34
N CYS A 539 -1.09 -19.12 -4.19
CA CYS A 539 -2.36 -18.85 -4.85
C CYS A 539 -2.21 -18.88 -6.38
N SER A 540 -3.34 -18.92 -7.08
CA SER A 540 -3.36 -18.87 -8.56
C SER A 540 -3.83 -17.50 -9.01
N ASP A 541 -3.26 -16.99 -10.11
CA ASP A 541 -3.77 -15.84 -10.87
C ASP A 541 -3.98 -16.31 -12.33
N ASP A 542 -5.02 -17.10 -12.56
CA ASP A 542 -5.32 -17.67 -13.88
C ASP A 542 -5.69 -16.57 -14.90
N ASN A 543 -6.11 -15.39 -14.42
CA ASN A 543 -6.60 -14.30 -15.26
C ASN A 543 -5.57 -13.16 -15.50
N GLY A 544 -4.45 -13.18 -14.78
CA GLY A 544 -3.29 -12.32 -14.97
C GLY A 544 -3.53 -10.88 -14.52
N ASN A 545 -4.37 -10.66 -13.52
CA ASN A 545 -4.69 -9.33 -13.01
C ASN A 545 -3.87 -8.94 -11.76
N GLY A 546 -2.93 -9.80 -11.32
CA GLY A 546 -2.09 -9.58 -10.15
C GLY A 546 -2.81 -9.76 -8.82
N ILE A 547 -3.92 -10.52 -8.81
CA ILE A 547 -4.71 -10.83 -7.61
C ILE A 547 -4.87 -12.34 -7.50
N CYS A 548 -4.74 -12.87 -6.30
CA CYS A 548 -5.10 -14.25 -6.02
C CYS A 548 -6.58 -14.54 -6.38
N ASP A 549 -6.82 -15.54 -7.23
CA ASP A 549 -8.16 -15.89 -7.73
C ASP A 549 -9.17 -16.23 -6.60
N ASP A 550 -8.69 -16.63 -5.41
CA ASP A 550 -9.51 -16.90 -4.24
C ASP A 550 -9.87 -15.64 -3.42
N ALA A 551 -9.08 -14.56 -3.57
CA ALA A 551 -9.38 -13.21 -3.08
C ALA A 551 -10.38 -12.47 -4.00
N GLU A 552 -10.50 -12.87 -5.27
CA GLU A 552 -11.49 -12.27 -6.16
C GLU A 552 -12.93 -12.52 -5.69
N PRO A 553 -13.81 -11.49 -5.73
CA PRO A 553 -15.22 -11.68 -5.40
C PRO A 553 -15.89 -12.62 -6.42
N THR A 554 -16.75 -13.50 -5.91
CA THR A 554 -17.48 -14.48 -6.73
C THR A 554 -18.23 -13.80 -7.88
N ARG A 555 -17.89 -14.12 -9.13
CA ARG A 555 -18.58 -13.55 -10.30
C ARG A 555 -19.80 -14.36 -10.69
N TYR A 556 -20.91 -13.66 -10.89
CA TYR A 556 -22.16 -14.21 -11.39
C TYR A 556 -22.36 -13.82 -12.86
N ARG A 557 -22.62 -14.82 -13.70
CA ARG A 557 -23.02 -14.62 -15.09
C ARG A 557 -24.46 -15.06 -15.30
N TYR A 558 -25.24 -14.25 -16.01
CA TYR A 558 -26.61 -14.58 -16.39
C TYR A 558 -26.70 -14.60 -17.91
N ALA A 559 -27.24 -15.67 -18.49
CA ALA A 559 -27.43 -15.78 -19.93
C ALA A 559 -28.92 -15.89 -20.24
N ALA A 560 -29.54 -14.78 -20.65
CA ALA A 560 -30.92 -14.76 -21.09
C ALA A 560 -30.99 -14.94 -22.60
N LYS A 561 -31.89 -15.79 -23.09
CA LYS A 561 -32.17 -15.88 -24.53
C LYS A 561 -32.63 -14.49 -25.01
N PHE A 562 -32.30 -14.13 -26.24
CA PHE A 562 -32.72 -12.86 -26.82
C PHE A 562 -33.19 -13.07 -28.25
N ILE A 563 -34.41 -12.61 -28.55
CA ILE A 563 -34.97 -12.57 -29.89
C ILE A 563 -35.64 -11.21 -30.07
N CYS A 564 -35.27 -10.52 -31.14
CA CYS A 564 -35.81 -9.20 -31.41
C CYS A 564 -36.03 -8.96 -32.91
N GLY A 565 -37.25 -8.57 -33.27
CA GLY A 565 -37.61 -8.15 -34.62
C GLY A 565 -38.77 -8.93 -35.21
N THR A 566 -38.83 -8.98 -36.53
CA THR A 566 -39.95 -9.53 -37.29
C THR A 566 -39.49 -10.68 -38.16
N GLN A 567 -40.20 -11.81 -38.06
CA GLN A 567 -40.13 -12.89 -39.03
C GLN A 567 -41.38 -12.84 -39.93
N PRO A 568 -41.30 -12.19 -41.12
CA PRO A 568 -42.47 -11.92 -41.94
C PRO A 568 -43.04 -13.16 -42.64
N GLU A 569 -42.19 -14.16 -42.90
CA GLU A 569 -42.54 -15.41 -43.57
C GLU A 569 -42.05 -16.60 -42.76
N ALA A 570 -42.80 -17.71 -42.73
CA ALA A 570 -42.30 -18.95 -42.12
C ALA A 570 -41.16 -19.48 -42.99
N PRO A 571 -39.90 -19.50 -42.50
CA PRO A 571 -38.78 -19.93 -43.31
C PRO A 571 -38.86 -21.45 -43.50
N SER A 572 -38.44 -21.95 -44.66
CA SER A 572 -38.49 -23.38 -45.00
C SER A 572 -37.59 -24.26 -44.11
N ASP A 573 -36.67 -23.64 -43.37
CA ASP A 573 -35.72 -24.29 -42.46
C ASP A 573 -36.24 -24.40 -41.02
N GLY A 574 -37.44 -23.88 -40.72
CA GLY A 574 -38.08 -24.01 -39.40
C GLY A 574 -37.42 -23.21 -38.27
N ARG A 575 -36.53 -22.26 -38.59
CA ARG A 575 -35.69 -21.53 -37.62
C ARG A 575 -36.48 -20.68 -36.62
N LEU A 576 -37.50 -19.96 -37.10
CA LEU A 576 -38.39 -19.13 -36.29
C LEU A 576 -39.75 -19.05 -36.96
N VAL A 577 -40.84 -19.26 -36.23
CA VAL A 577 -42.19 -19.18 -36.83
C VAL A 577 -42.53 -17.73 -37.20
N LYS A 578 -43.48 -17.54 -38.10
CA LYS A 578 -43.91 -16.20 -38.51
C LYS A 578 -44.44 -15.42 -37.30
N GLY A 579 -43.91 -14.23 -37.04
CA GLY A 579 -44.26 -13.45 -35.85
C GLY A 579 -43.43 -12.17 -35.66
N HIS A 580 -43.91 -11.27 -34.82
CA HIS A 580 -43.14 -10.20 -34.20
C HIS A 580 -42.68 -10.68 -32.82
N TYR A 581 -41.39 -10.55 -32.53
CA TYR A 581 -40.77 -11.02 -31.29
C TYR A 581 -40.12 -9.86 -30.57
N ALA A 582 -40.38 -9.79 -29.26
CA ALA A 582 -39.77 -8.83 -28.37
C ALA A 582 -39.34 -9.51 -27.07
N THR A 583 -38.08 -9.29 -26.70
CA THR A 583 -37.52 -9.77 -25.43
C THR A 583 -37.30 -8.58 -24.50
N THR A 584 -37.60 -8.76 -23.22
CA THR A 584 -37.25 -7.83 -22.13
C THR A 584 -36.59 -8.61 -21.01
N ILE A 585 -35.42 -8.17 -20.57
CA ILE A 585 -34.69 -8.78 -19.45
C ILE A 585 -34.72 -7.78 -18.31
N ASN A 586 -35.42 -8.12 -17.24
CA ASN A 586 -35.49 -7.33 -16.02
C ASN A 586 -34.40 -7.81 -15.05
N VAL A 587 -33.72 -6.86 -14.44
CA VAL A 587 -32.63 -7.09 -13.50
C VAL A 587 -32.93 -6.31 -12.24
N LEU A 588 -32.97 -7.00 -11.11
CA LEU A 588 -33.16 -6.42 -9.78
C LEU A 588 -31.90 -6.68 -8.95
N ASN A 589 -31.33 -5.62 -8.38
CA ASN A 589 -30.31 -5.76 -7.36
C ASN A 589 -31.00 -6.06 -6.02
N VAL A 590 -30.73 -7.25 -5.47
CA VAL A 590 -31.31 -7.73 -4.21
C VAL A 590 -30.34 -7.66 -3.04
N SER A 591 -29.09 -7.24 -3.27
CA SER A 591 -28.09 -7.02 -2.21
C SER A 591 -28.18 -5.62 -1.61
N ASP A 592 -27.44 -5.42 -0.53
CA ASP A 592 -27.26 -4.13 0.15
C ASP A 592 -26.15 -3.26 -0.50
N ASP A 593 -25.35 -3.82 -1.42
CA ASP A 593 -24.28 -3.12 -2.14
C ASP A 593 -24.67 -2.76 -3.61
N PRO A 594 -24.14 -1.66 -4.18
CA PRO A 594 -24.30 -1.35 -5.60
C PRO A 594 -23.71 -2.44 -6.50
N ALA A 595 -24.43 -2.84 -7.55
CA ALA A 595 -23.97 -3.85 -8.51
C ALA A 595 -23.46 -3.20 -9.80
N ARG A 596 -22.21 -3.47 -10.17
CA ARG A 596 -21.65 -3.11 -11.49
C ARG A 596 -21.93 -4.25 -12.48
N ILE A 597 -22.64 -3.94 -13.57
CA ILE A 597 -23.19 -4.94 -14.50
C ILE A 597 -22.63 -4.71 -15.90
N LYS A 598 -21.76 -5.62 -16.36
CA LYS A 598 -21.29 -5.66 -17.75
C LYS A 598 -22.29 -6.43 -18.60
N LYS A 599 -22.68 -5.87 -19.76
CA LYS A 599 -23.71 -6.44 -20.64
C LYS A 599 -23.17 -6.72 -22.04
N PHE A 600 -23.44 -7.91 -22.56
CA PHE A 600 -23.01 -8.32 -23.89
C PHE A 600 -24.17 -8.95 -24.68
N LEU A 601 -24.22 -8.69 -25.99
CA LEU A 601 -25.06 -9.40 -26.94
C LEU A 601 -24.22 -10.41 -27.69
N SER A 602 -24.48 -11.71 -27.47
CA SER A 602 -23.84 -12.80 -28.19
C SER A 602 -24.80 -13.36 -29.24
N LEU A 603 -24.57 -13.05 -30.52
CA LEU A 603 -25.46 -13.44 -31.60
C LEU A 603 -25.34 -14.93 -31.93
N SER A 604 -26.49 -15.58 -32.10
CA SER A 604 -26.61 -16.86 -32.80
C SER A 604 -27.23 -16.70 -34.19
N TYR A 605 -27.79 -15.53 -34.50
CA TYR A 605 -28.23 -15.13 -35.83
C TYR A 605 -28.24 -13.61 -36.00
N PRO A 606 -27.61 -13.06 -37.06
CA PRO A 606 -26.71 -13.74 -38.02
C PRO A 606 -25.39 -14.22 -37.36
N PRO A 607 -24.66 -15.20 -37.94
CA PRO A 607 -24.77 -15.79 -39.28
C PRO A 607 -25.84 -16.90 -39.43
N ARG A 608 -26.08 -17.35 -40.66
CA ARG A 608 -27.12 -18.37 -40.98
C ARG A 608 -26.71 -19.81 -40.66
N GLU A 609 -25.42 -20.10 -40.60
CA GLU A 609 -24.81 -21.43 -40.44
C GLU A 609 -24.47 -21.72 -38.96
N GLN A 610 -24.10 -22.96 -38.60
CA GLN A 610 -23.52 -23.28 -37.27
C GLN A 610 -22.11 -22.68 -37.13
N ARG A 611 -22.03 -21.35 -37.16
CA ARG A 611 -20.81 -20.57 -36.91
C ARG A 611 -21.08 -19.63 -35.76
N GLN A 612 -20.05 -19.36 -34.97
CA GLN A 612 -20.13 -18.36 -33.91
C GLN A 612 -20.54 -17.01 -34.51
N GLY A 613 -21.57 -16.39 -33.94
CA GLY A 613 -21.94 -15.03 -34.27
C GLY A 613 -21.06 -14.01 -33.55
N GLU A 614 -21.28 -12.75 -33.86
CA GLU A 614 -20.55 -11.66 -33.24
C GLU A 614 -20.99 -11.46 -31.78
N VAL A 615 -20.02 -11.19 -30.90
CA VAL A 615 -20.26 -10.74 -29.53
C VAL A 615 -20.07 -9.22 -29.50
N LYS A 616 -21.07 -8.49 -29.02
CA LYS A 616 -21.04 -7.02 -28.96
C LYS A 616 -21.25 -6.54 -27.52
N PRO A 617 -20.35 -5.72 -26.95
CA PRO A 617 -20.61 -5.07 -25.66
C PRO A 617 -21.76 -4.06 -25.82
N ILE A 618 -22.72 -4.08 -24.89
CA ILE A 618 -23.87 -3.16 -24.88
C ILE A 618 -23.59 -1.96 -23.99
N ALA A 619 -23.20 -2.22 -22.73
CA ALA A 619 -22.98 -1.21 -21.69
C ALA A 619 -22.33 -1.82 -20.44
N THR A 620 -21.76 -0.96 -19.61
CA THR A 620 -21.52 -1.22 -18.19
C THR A 620 -22.41 -0.28 -17.40
N ASP A 621 -23.33 -0.82 -16.61
CA ASP A 621 -24.28 -0.04 -15.80
C ASP A 621 -24.02 -0.27 -14.30
N VAL A 622 -24.21 0.74 -13.46
CA VAL A 622 -24.21 0.59 -11.99
C VAL A 622 -25.65 0.59 -11.49
N LEU A 623 -26.03 -0.42 -10.72
CA LEU A 623 -27.39 -0.61 -10.20
C LEU A 623 -27.38 -0.59 -8.67
N GLN A 624 -27.94 0.48 -8.09
CA GLN A 624 -28.01 0.69 -6.65
C GLN A 624 -28.80 -0.42 -5.91
N PRO A 625 -28.57 -0.63 -4.60
CA PRO A 625 -29.31 -1.58 -3.77
C PRO A 625 -30.83 -1.42 -3.90
N GLY A 626 -31.55 -2.52 -4.08
CA GLY A 626 -33.02 -2.53 -4.23
C GLY A 626 -33.57 -1.91 -5.51
N HIS A 627 -32.73 -1.36 -6.39
CA HIS A 627 -33.16 -0.78 -7.67
C HIS A 627 -33.20 -1.84 -8.78
N ALA A 628 -33.98 -1.55 -9.83
CA ALA A 628 -34.12 -2.42 -10.99
C ALA A 628 -33.89 -1.67 -12.31
N LEU A 629 -33.36 -2.38 -13.30
CA LEU A 629 -33.24 -1.92 -14.69
C LEU A 629 -33.79 -2.97 -15.66
N LYS A 630 -33.95 -2.59 -16.92
CA LYS A 630 -34.28 -3.53 -17.99
C LYS A 630 -33.40 -3.35 -19.22
N THR A 631 -33.20 -4.44 -19.95
CA THR A 631 -32.61 -4.45 -21.29
C THR A 631 -33.64 -5.06 -22.24
N ASP A 632 -34.09 -4.29 -23.23
CA ASP A 632 -35.10 -4.72 -24.19
C ASP A 632 -34.68 -4.48 -25.64
N CYS A 633 -35.56 -4.89 -26.55
CA CYS A 633 -35.40 -4.70 -27.99
C CYS A 633 -35.04 -3.27 -28.41
N GLU A 634 -35.67 -2.27 -27.80
CA GLU A 634 -35.48 -0.87 -28.14
C GLU A 634 -34.14 -0.36 -27.64
N ASP A 635 -33.74 -0.77 -26.43
CA ASP A 635 -32.43 -0.44 -25.87
C ASP A 635 -31.28 -1.02 -26.73
N VAL A 636 -31.38 -2.29 -27.12
CA VAL A 636 -30.39 -2.94 -27.99
C VAL A 636 -30.35 -2.29 -29.37
N ALA A 637 -31.51 -2.00 -29.98
CA ALA A 637 -31.57 -1.32 -31.26
C ALA A 637 -30.93 0.06 -31.21
N ARG A 638 -31.26 0.87 -30.18
CA ARG A 638 -30.73 2.22 -30.01
C ARG A 638 -29.22 2.24 -29.81
N ARG A 639 -28.68 1.34 -28.98
CA ARG A 639 -27.24 1.34 -28.62
C ARG A 639 -26.37 0.70 -29.68
N LEU A 640 -26.79 -0.43 -30.25
CA LEU A 640 -25.95 -1.24 -31.16
C LEU A 640 -26.32 -1.13 -32.63
N TYR A 641 -27.57 -0.78 -32.95
CA TYR A 641 -28.09 -0.80 -34.32
C TYR A 641 -28.93 0.45 -34.63
N PRO A 642 -28.38 1.66 -34.48
CA PRO A 642 -29.15 2.91 -34.68
C PRO A 642 -29.72 3.05 -36.09
N ASN A 643 -29.17 2.32 -37.07
CA ASN A 643 -29.64 2.28 -38.46
C ASN A 643 -30.55 1.08 -38.77
N GLY A 644 -31.07 0.40 -37.74
CA GLY A 644 -31.86 -0.82 -37.87
C GLY A 644 -31.01 -2.10 -37.85
N PHE A 645 -31.68 -3.22 -37.54
CA PHE A 645 -31.02 -4.52 -37.43
C PHE A 645 -30.47 -5.02 -38.79
N PRO A 646 -29.38 -5.81 -38.77
CA PRO A 646 -28.75 -6.34 -39.99
C PRO A 646 -29.65 -7.33 -40.74
N THR A 647 -30.64 -7.90 -40.06
CA THR A 647 -31.65 -8.81 -40.59
C THR A 647 -33.02 -8.44 -40.01
N PRO A 648 -34.14 -8.91 -40.61
CA PRO A 648 -35.49 -8.60 -40.12
C PRO A 648 -35.72 -8.91 -38.63
N TYR A 649 -34.97 -9.87 -38.10
CA TYR A 649 -34.83 -10.12 -36.67
C TYR A 649 -33.38 -10.53 -36.36
N ILE A 650 -32.98 -10.41 -35.10
CA ILE A 650 -31.74 -10.97 -34.54
C ILE A 650 -32.09 -11.95 -33.42
N GLU A 651 -31.21 -12.93 -33.22
CA GLU A 651 -31.33 -13.93 -32.17
C GLU A 651 -29.97 -14.17 -31.54
N GLY A 652 -29.95 -14.40 -30.23
CA GLY A 652 -28.75 -14.66 -29.49
C GLY A 652 -29.02 -14.82 -28.00
N TYR A 653 -28.06 -14.38 -27.20
CA TYR A 653 -28.16 -14.27 -25.76
C TYR A 653 -27.71 -12.87 -25.34
N ILE A 654 -28.38 -12.33 -24.32
CA ILE A 654 -27.82 -11.23 -23.55
C ILE A 654 -27.17 -11.85 -22.32
N ALA A 655 -25.85 -11.67 -22.23
CA ALA A 655 -25.06 -12.05 -21.08
C ALA A 655 -24.89 -10.84 -20.15
N LEU A 656 -25.14 -11.06 -18.86
CA LEU A 656 -24.85 -10.10 -17.78
C LEU A 656 -23.73 -10.68 -16.93
N GLU A 657 -22.76 -9.87 -16.53
CA GLU A 657 -21.66 -10.26 -15.64
C GLU A 657 -21.52 -9.22 -14.51
N THR A 658 -21.34 -9.68 -13.28
CA THR A 658 -21.39 -8.88 -12.06
C THR A 658 -20.74 -9.64 -10.89
N ALA A 659 -20.05 -8.95 -9.98
CA ALA A 659 -19.59 -9.51 -8.70
C ALA A 659 -20.74 -9.67 -7.68
N THR A 660 -21.84 -8.95 -7.88
CA THR A 660 -23.02 -8.98 -7.00
C THR A 660 -24.07 -9.96 -7.52
N ARG A 661 -24.67 -10.77 -6.64
CA ARG A 661 -25.77 -11.67 -7.02
C ARG A 661 -27.04 -10.86 -7.32
N LEU A 662 -27.57 -11.03 -8.52
CA LEU A 662 -28.78 -10.37 -9.01
C LEU A 662 -29.96 -11.32 -9.13
N ASN A 663 -31.17 -10.75 -9.17
CA ASN A 663 -32.37 -11.45 -9.59
C ASN A 663 -32.72 -11.04 -11.02
N VAL A 664 -32.62 -12.00 -11.96
CA VAL A 664 -32.78 -11.74 -13.40
C VAL A 664 -33.97 -12.52 -13.96
N THR A 665 -34.82 -11.83 -14.70
CA THR A 665 -36.02 -12.43 -15.32
C THR A 665 -36.15 -12.03 -16.79
N GLY A 666 -36.28 -13.02 -17.67
CA GLY A 666 -36.59 -12.81 -19.09
C GLY A 666 -38.09 -12.85 -19.36
N VAL A 667 -38.59 -11.89 -20.14
CA VAL A 667 -39.96 -11.81 -20.63
C VAL A 667 -39.92 -11.88 -22.15
N TYR A 668 -40.51 -12.94 -22.70
CA TYR A 668 -40.55 -13.23 -24.14
C TYR A 668 -41.96 -13.01 -24.64
N THR A 669 -42.12 -12.06 -25.56
CA THR A 669 -43.43 -11.73 -26.15
C THR A 669 -43.39 -12.04 -27.64
N SER A 670 -44.43 -12.72 -28.14
CA SER A 670 -44.64 -12.90 -29.57
C SER A 670 -46.04 -12.49 -30.00
N ARG A 671 -46.18 -11.96 -31.22
CA ARG A 671 -47.46 -11.58 -31.82
C ARG A 671 -47.51 -11.94 -33.30
N ASP A 672 -48.66 -12.38 -33.77
CA ASP A 672 -48.86 -12.68 -35.20
C ASP A 672 -48.68 -11.45 -36.11
N VAL A 673 -48.07 -11.65 -37.29
CA VAL A 673 -47.96 -10.63 -38.36
C VAL A 673 -49.08 -10.84 -39.37
N ILE A 674 -50.04 -9.90 -39.46
CA ILE A 674 -51.11 -9.96 -40.46
C ILE A 674 -50.52 -9.58 -41.83
N ALA A 675 -50.69 -10.45 -42.83
CA ALA A 675 -50.42 -10.07 -44.21
C ALA A 675 -51.47 -9.04 -44.65
N ALA A 676 -51.04 -7.89 -45.19
CA ALA A 676 -51.95 -6.99 -45.88
C ALA A 676 -52.68 -7.78 -46.99
N PRO A 677 -54.02 -7.69 -47.11
CA PRO A 677 -54.71 -8.40 -48.17
C PRO A 677 -54.16 -7.96 -49.53
N PRO A 678 -53.89 -8.87 -50.46
CA PRO A 678 -53.43 -8.50 -51.79
C PRO A 678 -54.48 -7.62 -52.45
N CYS A 679 -54.12 -6.38 -52.79
CA CYS A 679 -54.91 -5.55 -53.67
C CYS A 679 -54.79 -6.19 -55.06
N GLY A 680 -55.79 -6.97 -55.46
CA GLY A 680 -55.82 -7.59 -56.78
C GLY A 680 -55.86 -6.53 -57.89
N ASP A 681 -55.04 -6.73 -58.91
CA ASP A 681 -55.05 -5.96 -60.15
C ASP A 681 -56.41 -6.05 -60.85
N ALA A 682 -57.26 -5.05 -60.63
CA ALA A 682 -58.35 -4.71 -61.54
C ALA A 682 -58.69 -3.23 -61.38
N GLY A 683 -58.41 -2.46 -62.42
CA GLY A 683 -58.67 -1.02 -62.44
C GLY A 683 -60.15 -0.68 -62.30
N HIS A 684 -60.49 0.14 -61.30
CA HIS A 684 -61.25 1.38 -61.44
C HIS A 684 -61.48 2.02 -60.05
N HIS A 685 -61.11 3.30 -59.94
CA HIS A 685 -61.52 4.31 -58.95
C HIS A 685 -61.80 3.91 -57.48
N GLY A 686 -60.89 4.35 -56.60
CA GLY A 686 -61.25 5.02 -55.35
C GLY A 686 -61.23 4.20 -54.06
N CYS A 687 -60.09 4.18 -53.36
CA CYS A 687 -60.04 3.85 -51.93
C CYS A 687 -59.60 5.09 -51.13
N LYS A 688 -60.52 6.05 -51.02
CA LYS A 688 -60.54 7.08 -49.98
C LYS A 688 -61.98 7.16 -49.48
N GLN A 689 -62.30 6.46 -48.39
CA GLN A 689 -63.19 6.84 -47.29
C GLN A 689 -63.64 5.62 -46.49
N GLY A 690 -63.79 5.83 -45.19
CA GLY A 690 -63.95 4.81 -44.16
C GLY A 690 -65.17 3.90 -44.32
N CYS A 691 -65.03 2.71 -43.75
CA CYS A 691 -66.10 1.75 -43.56
C CYS A 691 -67.04 2.23 -42.45
N ASP A 692 -67.93 3.17 -42.78
CA ASP A 692 -69.11 3.49 -41.99
C ASP A 692 -70.37 3.06 -42.76
N ARG A 693 -70.74 1.79 -42.64
CA ARG A 693 -72.15 1.34 -42.76
C ARG A 693 -72.36 -0.11 -42.28
N PRO A 694 -73.36 -0.37 -41.42
CA PRO A 694 -73.58 -1.69 -40.84
C PRO A 694 -74.62 -2.47 -41.66
N VAL A 695 -74.20 -3.21 -42.69
CA VAL A 695 -75.03 -4.31 -43.22
C VAL A 695 -74.14 -5.43 -43.75
N GLY A 696 -74.18 -6.57 -43.08
CA GLY A 696 -73.94 -7.91 -43.64
C GLY A 696 -72.56 -8.22 -44.23
N GLY A 697 -71.71 -8.88 -43.43
CA GLY A 697 -70.71 -9.81 -43.97
C GLY A 697 -69.26 -9.32 -44.04
N CYS A 698 -68.70 -8.81 -42.95
CA CYS A 698 -67.25 -8.91 -42.75
C CYS A 698 -66.96 -10.24 -42.05
N ARG A 699 -66.28 -11.18 -42.73
CA ARG A 699 -65.59 -12.27 -42.02
C ARG A 699 -64.65 -11.59 -41.03
N GLY A 700 -64.81 -11.90 -39.73
CA GLY A 700 -64.01 -11.28 -38.67
C GLY A 700 -62.53 -11.32 -39.01
N ALA A 701 -61.84 -10.19 -38.84
CA ALA A 701 -60.39 -10.18 -38.86
C ALA A 701 -59.89 -11.30 -37.92
N PRO A 702 -58.91 -12.12 -38.33
CA PRO A 702 -58.39 -13.16 -37.45
C PRO A 702 -57.95 -12.52 -36.13
N ALA A 703 -58.37 -13.11 -35.01
CA ALA A 703 -57.92 -12.69 -33.70
C ALA A 703 -56.39 -12.82 -33.66
N LEU A 704 -55.70 -11.69 -33.46
CA LEU A 704 -54.26 -11.66 -33.28
C LEU A 704 -53.93 -12.43 -32.00
N SER A 705 -53.20 -13.53 -32.12
CA SER A 705 -52.68 -14.21 -30.94
C SER A 705 -51.45 -13.45 -30.43
N THR A 706 -51.40 -13.22 -29.13
CA THR A 706 -50.20 -12.72 -28.43
C THR A 706 -49.85 -13.72 -27.35
N THR A 707 -48.60 -14.17 -27.32
CA THR A 707 -48.08 -15.04 -26.26
C THR A 707 -47.06 -14.27 -25.44
N LEU A 708 -47.06 -14.52 -24.13
CA LEU A 708 -46.11 -13.95 -23.19
C LEU A 708 -45.64 -15.07 -22.26
N GLU A 709 -44.32 -15.19 -22.13
CA GLU A 709 -43.66 -16.15 -21.26
C GLU A 709 -42.69 -15.40 -20.35
N VAL A 710 -42.69 -15.73 -19.06
CA VAL A 710 -41.80 -15.15 -18.05
C VAL A 710 -40.93 -16.27 -17.50
N VAL A 711 -39.62 -16.13 -17.60
CA VAL A 711 -38.66 -17.16 -17.21
C VAL A 711 -37.63 -16.55 -16.25
N PRO A 712 -37.47 -17.10 -15.02
CA PRO A 712 -36.35 -16.73 -14.18
C PRO A 712 -35.04 -17.21 -14.82
N ILE A 713 -34.06 -16.33 -14.90
CA ILE A 713 -32.75 -16.65 -15.46
C ILE A 713 -31.83 -17.01 -14.31
N LYS A 714 -31.36 -18.26 -14.30
CA LYS A 714 -30.44 -18.74 -13.29
C LYS A 714 -29.08 -18.10 -13.47
N GLU A 715 -28.46 -17.75 -12.35
CA GLU A 715 -27.05 -17.44 -12.26
C GLU A 715 -26.22 -18.68 -12.64
N PHE A 716 -25.16 -18.41 -13.39
CA PHE A 716 -24.00 -19.28 -13.52
C PHE A 716 -22.92 -18.62 -12.67
N VAL A 717 -22.51 -19.31 -11.61
CA VAL A 717 -21.27 -18.94 -10.94
C VAL A 717 -20.17 -19.22 -11.95
N ILE A 718 -19.41 -18.20 -12.33
CA ILE A 718 -18.17 -18.45 -13.06
C ILE A 718 -17.26 -19.11 -12.03
N GLU A 719 -17.09 -20.42 -12.15
CA GLU A 719 -16.48 -21.27 -11.14
C GLU A 719 -15.17 -20.67 -10.62
N ARG A 720 -15.10 -20.49 -9.28
CA ARG A 720 -13.91 -20.90 -8.52
C ARG A 720 -13.47 -22.23 -9.11
N LYS A 721 -12.23 -22.34 -9.61
CA LYS A 721 -11.53 -23.61 -9.36
C LYS A 721 -11.62 -23.76 -7.84
N GLU A 722 -12.29 -24.82 -7.36
CA GLU A 722 -12.00 -25.24 -6.00
C GLU A 722 -10.47 -25.29 -5.92
N PRO A 723 -9.85 -24.63 -4.93
CA PRO A 723 -8.41 -24.69 -4.79
C PRO A 723 -8.02 -26.17 -4.85
N PRO A 724 -6.88 -26.53 -5.47
CA PRO A 724 -6.32 -27.84 -5.16
C PRO A 724 -6.34 -27.97 -3.64
N GLU A 725 -6.84 -29.09 -3.09
CA GLU A 725 -6.76 -29.31 -1.64
C GLU A 725 -5.34 -28.94 -1.21
N THR A 726 -5.20 -27.80 -0.51
CA THR A 726 -3.91 -27.24 -0.17
C THR A 726 -3.34 -28.19 0.85
N THR A 727 -2.53 -29.12 0.38
CA THR A 727 -1.85 -30.03 1.28
C THR A 727 -0.75 -29.22 1.95
N CYS A 728 -0.99 -28.72 3.16
CA CYS A 728 -0.03 -27.95 3.94
C CYS A 728 0.21 -28.64 5.29
N PRO A 729 1.45 -28.58 5.83
CA PRO A 729 1.68 -28.92 7.22
C PRO A 729 0.99 -27.89 8.14
N ASP A 730 0.64 -28.27 9.36
CA ASP A 730 0.11 -27.35 10.38
C ASP A 730 0.63 -27.87 11.73
N LEU A 731 1.71 -27.27 12.24
CA LEU A 731 2.51 -27.62 13.40
C LEU A 731 2.00 -26.91 14.65
N THR A 732 1.39 -27.68 15.54
CA THR A 732 0.91 -27.15 16.81
C THR A 732 1.60 -27.80 18.01
N VAL A 733 1.67 -27.06 19.13
CA VAL A 733 2.09 -27.62 20.43
C VAL A 733 0.88 -28.21 21.14
N THR A 734 0.81 -29.53 21.21
CA THR A 734 -0.37 -30.25 21.75
C THR A 734 -0.33 -30.57 23.23
N ASP A 735 0.87 -30.65 23.82
CA ASP A 735 1.04 -30.97 25.24
C ASP A 735 2.35 -30.39 25.77
N ILE A 736 2.29 -29.81 26.96
CA ILE A 736 3.45 -29.38 27.74
C ILE A 736 3.37 -30.12 29.07
N GLY A 737 4.27 -31.07 29.24
CA GLY A 737 4.33 -31.91 30.42
C GLY A 737 4.64 -31.12 31.68
N ARG A 738 4.28 -31.66 32.84
CA ARG A 738 4.59 -31.02 34.13
C ARG A 738 6.10 -30.98 34.37
N PRO A 739 6.69 -29.81 34.67
CA PRO A 739 8.10 -29.68 35.01
C PRO A 739 8.48 -30.51 36.25
N ARG A 740 9.63 -31.17 36.20
CA ARG A 740 10.17 -32.00 37.30
C ARG A 740 11.54 -31.50 37.71
N VAL A 741 11.69 -31.14 38.98
CA VAL A 741 12.96 -30.68 39.53
C VAL A 741 13.67 -31.79 40.28
N SER A 742 14.97 -31.95 40.05
CA SER A 742 15.84 -32.85 40.82
C SER A 742 17.10 -32.12 41.24
N CYS A 743 17.41 -32.13 42.55
CA CYS A 743 18.56 -31.44 43.14
C CYS A 743 19.47 -32.43 43.89
N PRO A 744 20.23 -33.29 43.17
CA PRO A 744 20.95 -34.43 43.76
C PRO A 744 22.06 -34.07 44.76
N GLN A 745 22.55 -32.82 44.76
CA GLN A 745 23.64 -32.33 45.62
C GLN A 745 23.31 -30.99 46.32
N GLY A 746 22.02 -30.60 46.42
CA GLY A 746 21.57 -29.32 46.99
C GLY A 746 21.17 -28.28 45.94
N GLY A 747 20.76 -27.08 46.36
CA GLY A 747 20.12 -26.06 45.50
C GLY A 747 20.89 -25.69 44.22
N GLY A 748 22.22 -25.60 44.28
CA GLY A 748 23.07 -25.32 43.11
C GLY A 748 23.22 -26.48 42.11
N SER A 749 22.60 -27.63 42.37
CA SER A 749 22.64 -28.82 41.50
C SER A 749 21.30 -29.12 40.82
N CYS A 750 20.29 -28.28 41.07
CA CYS A 750 18.95 -28.49 40.53
C CYS A 750 18.98 -28.53 38.99
N VAL A 751 18.17 -29.41 38.42
CA VAL A 751 17.82 -29.42 37.01
C VAL A 751 16.31 -29.60 36.89
N THR A 752 15.69 -28.84 36.00
CA THR A 752 14.29 -28.93 35.64
C THR A 752 14.18 -29.72 34.34
N ARG A 753 13.33 -30.76 34.33
CA ARG A 753 12.98 -31.52 33.14
C ARG A 753 11.54 -31.26 32.75
N VAL A 754 11.32 -30.94 31.49
CA VAL A 754 9.98 -30.83 30.90
C VAL A 754 9.98 -31.52 29.55
N ASP A 755 8.93 -32.26 29.26
CA ASP A 755 8.71 -32.85 27.94
C ASP A 755 7.58 -32.04 27.27
N TYR A 756 7.71 -31.71 25.98
CA TYR A 756 6.63 -31.11 25.19
C TYR A 756 6.38 -31.91 23.92
N THR A 757 5.16 -31.86 23.40
CA THR A 757 4.74 -32.62 22.22
C THR A 757 4.29 -31.70 21.09
N LEU A 758 5.01 -31.78 19.99
CA LEU A 758 4.66 -31.14 18.72
C LEU A 758 3.80 -32.09 17.89
N ARG A 759 2.85 -31.55 17.15
CA ARG A 759 2.00 -32.32 16.23
C ARG A 759 1.85 -31.58 14.93
N ASN A 760 2.00 -32.29 13.82
CA ASN A 760 1.50 -31.83 12.54
C ASN A 760 0.02 -32.24 12.42
N ILE A 761 -0.90 -31.30 12.57
CA ILE A 761 -2.36 -31.45 12.36
C ILE A 761 -2.77 -31.18 10.91
N GLY A 762 -1.83 -30.71 10.07
CA GLY A 762 -2.00 -30.57 8.63
C GLY A 762 -1.96 -31.91 7.90
N ASP A 763 -2.20 -31.85 6.59
CA ASP A 763 -2.34 -32.98 5.69
C ASP A 763 -1.12 -33.18 4.76
N ALA A 764 -0.12 -32.29 4.82
CA ALA A 764 1.22 -32.50 4.24
C ALA A 764 2.32 -32.72 5.30
N ALA A 765 3.49 -33.18 4.86
CA ALA A 765 4.67 -33.31 5.72
C ALA A 765 5.38 -31.96 5.87
N SER A 766 5.82 -31.61 7.07
CA SER A 766 6.35 -30.28 7.39
C SER A 766 7.74 -29.96 6.83
N GLY A 767 8.53 -30.96 6.41
CA GLY A 767 9.96 -30.72 6.25
C GLY A 767 10.63 -30.36 7.58
N ALA A 768 11.94 -30.08 7.57
CA ALA A 768 12.70 -29.85 8.79
C ALA A 768 12.49 -28.43 9.35
N PHE A 769 12.29 -28.33 10.65
CA PHE A 769 12.02 -27.06 11.36
C PHE A 769 12.73 -26.99 12.70
N GLN A 770 12.72 -25.83 13.35
CA GLN A 770 13.26 -25.64 14.69
C GLN A 770 12.16 -25.43 15.71
N SER A 771 12.29 -26.02 16.91
CA SER A 771 11.39 -25.72 18.03
C SER A 771 12.17 -25.10 19.17
N ARG A 772 11.54 -24.14 19.86
CA ARG A 772 12.11 -23.41 21.01
C ARG A 772 11.25 -23.66 22.24
N ALA A 773 11.90 -23.97 23.35
CA ALA A 773 11.27 -24.00 24.66
C ALA A 773 11.94 -23.00 25.60
N THR A 774 11.13 -22.15 26.22
CA THR A 774 11.54 -21.07 27.12
C THR A 774 10.92 -21.28 28.49
N LEU A 775 11.74 -21.21 29.55
CA LEU A 775 11.31 -21.40 30.94
C LEU A 775 11.52 -20.10 31.76
N ASP A 776 10.46 -19.64 32.41
CA ASP A 776 10.31 -18.41 33.23
C ASP A 776 11.13 -18.39 34.55
N PRO A 777 11.50 -17.23 35.14
CA PRO A 777 12.24 -16.10 34.55
C PRO A 777 13.67 -15.90 35.12
N ARG A 778 14.10 -16.60 36.18
CA ARG A 778 15.46 -16.40 36.75
C ARG A 778 16.57 -17.17 36.04
N GLN A 779 16.26 -17.88 34.95
CA GLN A 779 17.22 -18.77 34.30
C GLN A 779 17.26 -18.74 32.78
N SER A 780 16.39 -17.99 32.10
CA SER A 780 16.42 -17.74 30.64
C SER A 780 17.02 -18.91 29.84
N VAL A 781 16.54 -20.13 30.12
CA VAL A 781 17.02 -21.33 29.44
C VAL A 781 16.19 -21.46 28.20
N VAL A 782 16.76 -21.00 27.10
CA VAL A 782 16.24 -21.24 25.75
C VAL A 782 16.85 -22.56 25.27
N VAL A 783 16.01 -23.55 24.98
CA VAL A 783 16.46 -24.80 24.36
C VAL A 783 15.84 -24.91 22.99
N GLU A 784 16.68 -24.73 21.98
CA GLU A 784 16.32 -24.95 20.58
C GLU A 784 16.66 -26.38 20.15
N ARG A 785 15.76 -26.96 19.37
CA ARG A 785 15.88 -28.33 18.85
C ARG A 785 15.44 -28.37 17.40
N SER A 786 16.36 -28.80 16.54
CA SER A 786 16.04 -29.18 15.17
C SER A 786 15.19 -30.44 15.14
N VAL A 787 14.09 -30.35 14.40
CA VAL A 787 13.17 -31.44 14.09
C VAL A 787 13.33 -31.75 12.61
N PRO A 788 13.73 -32.97 12.21
CA PRO A 788 13.83 -33.38 10.80
C PRO A 788 12.53 -33.32 9.98
N GLY A 789 11.42 -32.94 10.61
CA GLY A 789 10.07 -32.86 10.09
C GLY A 789 9.09 -33.87 10.67
N LEU A 790 7.81 -33.55 10.50
CA LEU A 790 6.66 -34.35 10.93
C LEU A 790 5.78 -34.66 9.71
N LEU A 791 5.49 -35.94 9.50
CA LEU A 791 4.46 -36.35 8.55
C LEU A 791 3.08 -35.82 8.99
N ALA A 792 2.15 -35.70 8.06
CA ALA A 792 0.75 -35.39 8.35
C ALA A 792 0.19 -36.26 9.48
N GLY A 793 -0.42 -35.63 10.49
CA GLY A 793 -0.94 -36.29 11.68
C GLY A 793 0.10 -36.80 12.70
N ALA A 794 1.40 -36.72 12.40
CA ALA A 794 2.45 -37.25 13.26
C ALA A 794 2.72 -36.33 14.47
N THR A 795 3.20 -36.95 15.55
CA THR A 795 3.61 -36.25 16.77
C THR A 795 5.06 -36.55 17.10
N ARG A 796 5.72 -35.62 17.80
CA ARG A 796 7.05 -35.82 18.36
C ARG A 796 7.16 -35.17 19.72
N THR A 797 7.55 -35.96 20.71
CA THR A 797 7.83 -35.48 22.06
C THR A 797 9.32 -35.19 22.20
N ILE A 798 9.63 -34.01 22.74
CA ILE A 798 10.99 -33.52 22.95
C ILE A 798 11.20 -33.30 24.45
N GLN A 799 12.32 -33.80 24.97
CA GLN A 799 12.71 -33.59 26.35
C GLN A 799 13.69 -32.42 26.47
N VAL A 800 13.34 -31.48 27.34
CA VAL A 800 14.16 -30.35 27.74
C VAL A 800 14.72 -30.60 29.14
N VAL A 801 16.00 -30.25 29.32
CA VAL A 801 16.68 -30.32 30.62
C VAL A 801 17.45 -29.02 30.81
N THR A 802 17.17 -28.28 31.88
CA THR A 802 17.92 -27.06 32.19
C THR A 802 19.36 -27.38 32.61
N PRO A 803 20.31 -26.43 32.47
CA PRO A 803 21.63 -26.52 33.06
C PRO A 803 21.59 -26.73 34.59
N ARG A 804 22.73 -27.13 35.18
CA ARG A 804 22.85 -27.30 36.64
C ARG A 804 22.66 -25.97 37.36
N GLY A 805 21.94 -26.00 38.47
CA GLY A 805 21.44 -24.81 39.16
C GLY A 805 20.03 -24.44 38.71
N GLY A 806 19.55 -25.06 37.62
CA GLY A 806 18.29 -24.94 36.93
C GLY A 806 17.00 -25.25 37.72
N ASN A 807 16.42 -24.31 38.48
CA ASN A 807 15.07 -24.44 39.05
C ASN A 807 14.13 -23.38 38.46
N CYS A 808 13.15 -23.83 37.68
CA CYS A 808 12.14 -22.98 37.06
C CYS A 808 11.05 -22.48 38.03
N PHE A 809 10.91 -23.08 39.22
CA PHE A 809 9.85 -22.68 40.17
C PHE A 809 10.28 -21.48 41.02
N ASP A 810 9.70 -20.30 40.74
CA ASP A 810 9.94 -19.05 41.47
C ASP A 810 8.79 -18.01 41.33
N PRO A 811 7.64 -18.13 42.03
CA PRO A 811 7.14 -19.28 42.80
C PRO A 811 6.49 -20.38 41.94
N ASP A 812 6.08 -20.05 40.72
CA ASP A 812 5.50 -20.98 39.74
C ASP A 812 6.52 -21.22 38.61
N CYS A 813 6.26 -22.17 37.71
CA CYS A 813 7.09 -22.42 36.53
C CYS A 813 6.22 -22.32 35.27
N THR A 814 6.47 -21.31 34.44
CA THR A 814 5.86 -21.17 33.11
C THR A 814 6.82 -21.70 32.05
N VAL A 815 6.30 -22.56 31.17
CA VAL A 815 7.02 -23.09 30.01
C VAL A 815 6.28 -22.66 28.76
N THR A 816 6.95 -21.90 27.89
CA THR A 816 6.47 -21.51 26.57
C THR A 816 7.20 -22.33 25.53
N VAL A 817 6.46 -22.89 24.58
CA VAL A 817 7.00 -23.71 23.49
C VAL A 817 6.49 -23.16 22.18
N GLU A 818 7.36 -23.13 21.20
CA GLU A 818 7.12 -22.65 19.85
C GLU A 818 7.62 -23.72 18.85
N ALA A 819 6.74 -24.10 17.94
CA ALA A 819 7.06 -24.84 16.73
C ALA A 819 7.53 -23.84 15.66
N ASP A 820 8.40 -24.30 14.78
CA ASP A 820 8.96 -23.55 13.66
C ASP A 820 9.34 -22.08 13.91
N VAL A 821 10.25 -21.87 14.85
CA VAL A 821 10.71 -20.55 15.36
C VAL A 821 11.32 -19.63 14.29
N SER A 822 11.56 -20.15 13.08
CA SER A 822 12.18 -19.43 11.98
C SER A 822 11.24 -19.24 10.80
N ASP A 823 9.95 -19.57 10.97
CA ASP A 823 8.89 -19.57 9.94
C ASP A 823 9.39 -20.17 8.62
N ARG A 824 10.11 -21.30 8.73
CA ARG A 824 10.77 -21.97 7.61
C ARG A 824 9.83 -22.94 6.90
N VAL A 825 8.91 -23.51 7.66
CA VAL A 825 7.86 -24.39 7.18
C VAL A 825 6.65 -23.51 6.98
N MET A 826 6.20 -23.42 5.74
CA MET A 826 4.93 -22.76 5.43
C MET A 826 3.78 -23.64 5.90
N GLU A 827 3.06 -23.18 6.90
CA GLU A 827 1.98 -23.90 7.56
C GLU A 827 0.60 -23.41 7.12
N CYS A 828 -0.43 -24.24 7.31
CA CYS A 828 -1.80 -23.81 7.02
C CYS A 828 -2.25 -22.67 7.95
N ARG A 829 -1.64 -22.55 9.14
CA ARG A 829 -2.02 -21.60 10.20
C ARG A 829 -0.82 -21.29 11.09
N GLU A 830 -0.11 -20.21 10.79
CA GLU A 830 1.07 -19.78 11.55
C GLU A 830 0.74 -19.29 12.98
N ASP A 831 -0.53 -18.95 13.24
CA ASP A 831 -0.99 -18.43 14.53
C ASP A 831 -1.06 -19.48 15.65
N ASN A 832 -0.80 -20.76 15.36
CA ASN A 832 -1.01 -21.86 16.30
C ASN A 832 0.27 -22.60 16.72
N ASN A 833 1.42 -22.07 16.30
CA ASN A 833 2.73 -22.68 16.52
C ASN A 833 3.22 -22.53 17.97
N THR A 834 2.56 -21.67 18.77
CA THR A 834 2.98 -21.35 20.15
C THR A 834 1.97 -21.81 21.20
N ALA A 835 2.46 -22.39 22.30
CA ALA A 835 1.66 -22.64 23.50
C ALA A 835 2.47 -22.39 24.78
N ALA A 836 1.76 -21.99 25.85
CA ALA A 836 2.34 -21.80 27.17
C ALA A 836 1.58 -22.58 28.24
N ALA A 837 2.30 -23.11 29.22
CA ALA A 837 1.71 -23.79 30.37
C ALA A 837 2.42 -23.36 31.67
N THR A 838 1.65 -22.89 32.64
CA THR A 838 2.13 -22.55 33.98
C THR A 838 1.79 -23.67 34.96
N THR A 839 2.81 -24.18 35.64
CA THR A 839 2.66 -25.13 36.74
C THR A 839 2.86 -24.40 38.07
N PRO A 840 1.84 -24.35 38.95
CA PRO A 840 2.01 -23.80 40.28
C PRO A 840 3.02 -24.59 41.11
N GLY A 841 3.87 -23.90 41.88
CA GLY A 841 4.97 -24.48 42.67
C GLY A 841 4.59 -25.16 43.98
#